data_AF-A0A7D5VHZ8-F1
#
_entry.id   AF-A0A7D5VHZ8-F1
#
_cell.length_a   1.000
_cell.length_b   1.000
_cell.length_c   1.000
_cell.angle_alpha   90.00
_cell.angle_beta   90.00
_cell.angle_gamma   90.00
#
_symmetry.space_group_name_H-M   'P 1'
#
loop_
_entity.id
_entity.type
_entity.pdbx_description
1 polymer ?
#
loop_
_entity_poly.entity_id
_entity_poly.type
_entity_poly.pdbx_seq_one_letter_code
_entity_poly.pdbx_strand_id
1 'polypeptide(L)'
;MSELFDAVDALVASRSPLPPAEERKRLRIAHGLTLDEVAAALKVRRATVSGWESVKKTTEPRGPEREAYARLLNKLAELYPAPAAPPEPAPAAQTGRSTPSQQAPATAPTTAPASDTPAGPVAETPQTDPAVVGHAEPRPTRTARPSPPSTPRRPDVRKATPADTPASAAGSRFENGPLAVVDVDADGQVLAYCTGGLVLDVPAKSIPALVEWTLREARLGQPKLSGPGKDADPLLVLTEAALERYGLPAALTDAERRAGRLPEGHKVVKQLARAEWKLTKRGFGPWARIYRPAKGSERACVQLCIPSWHALDPRHWGDVAQLPPAELARVLGVYASRVMTPRGSTAVTGLELMTALHPPTRASEPDADGRRHAEHNPGSLGKDPVDCAPCEAPDGHPLLKDLPRFHVRGPQEKLFEEAYDWARPMTDAECTLRHLVGIDVNMAFAAGGNGLIVGLGAPHHVRKPVFDPKLPGSWLVDLSHVDLSRVRTGKDTWADLDADLLPSPFTPKGDRPQGPAWYATPTVAYAVELGYEVRPIEAYVRPENGRYLDGWYQRLRDAYLATMADLGVHADMTPEDFLTAMDGYRDRDPELAIVVSAIKATVKGGLGKLRERPRGEGWRPGEPWRALSRPTWRPDIRAAVISRTRINLHRKIVKHAAYTGQYPVAILSDCVVYASNGPSPLDFLPYREGKPLPGGFKLGINPGLVKHEGTQSVLWGEEVRERFDAPELNLARYIKDGTVTDADSGE
;
A
#
# COMPACT_ATOMS: atom_id res chain seq x y z
N MET A 1 -50.82 42.47 23.66
CA MET A 1 -49.78 43.10 22.81
C MET A 1 -48.48 42.32 22.82
N SER A 2 -47.98 41.77 23.93
CA SER A 2 -46.66 41.10 23.94
C SER A 2 -46.59 39.80 23.13
N GLU A 3 -47.63 38.95 23.13
CA GLU A 3 -47.59 37.69 22.33
C GLU A 3 -47.45 37.92 20.82
N LEU A 4 -47.95 39.06 20.33
CA LEU A 4 -47.85 39.45 18.91
C LEU A 4 -46.44 39.97 18.59
N PHE A 5 -45.78 40.66 19.52
CA PHE A 5 -44.38 41.05 19.40
C PHE A 5 -43.44 39.84 19.54
N ASP A 6 -43.71 38.91 20.45
CA ASP A 6 -42.94 37.66 20.60
C ASP A 6 -43.04 36.79 19.33
N ALA A 7 -44.22 36.74 18.70
CA ALA A 7 -44.42 36.04 17.42
C ALA A 7 -43.71 36.73 16.24
N VAL A 8 -43.67 38.06 16.22
CA VAL A 8 -42.92 38.84 15.22
C VAL A 8 -41.42 38.69 15.42
N ASP A 9 -40.93 38.71 16.66
CA ASP A 9 -39.52 38.51 17.00
C ASP A 9 -39.06 37.08 16.67
N ALA A 10 -39.90 36.08 16.94
CA ALA A 10 -39.65 34.69 16.51
C ALA A 10 -39.60 34.57 14.97
N LEU A 11 -40.52 35.24 14.25
CA LEU A 11 -40.54 35.24 12.79
C LEU A 11 -39.28 35.88 12.19
N VAL A 12 -38.84 37.02 12.72
CA VAL A 12 -37.61 37.71 12.29
C VAL A 12 -36.38 36.86 12.63
N ALA A 13 -36.30 36.31 13.84
CA ALA A 13 -35.20 35.44 14.27
C ALA A 13 -35.07 34.16 13.42
N SER A 14 -36.20 33.57 12.98
CA SER A 14 -36.20 32.39 12.13
C SER A 14 -35.58 32.62 10.74
N ARG A 15 -35.54 33.89 10.28
CA ARG A 15 -35.03 34.30 8.95
C ARG A 15 -33.66 34.97 8.99
N SER A 16 -33.10 35.26 10.17
CA SER A 16 -31.77 35.82 10.31
C SER A 16 -30.68 34.82 9.87
N PRO A 17 -29.65 35.28 9.12
CA PRO A 17 -28.53 34.42 8.75
C PRO A 17 -27.70 34.11 10.00
N LEU A 18 -27.39 32.83 10.19
CA LEU A 18 -26.44 32.40 11.22
C LEU A 18 -25.00 32.71 10.76
N PRO A 19 -24.05 32.95 11.69
CA PRO A 19 -22.64 33.09 11.35
C PRO A 19 -22.12 31.91 10.52
N PRO A 20 -21.04 32.05 9.73
CA PRO A 20 -20.43 30.94 8.98
C PRO A 20 -20.04 29.76 9.90
N ALA A 21 -20.04 28.53 9.39
CA ALA A 21 -19.77 27.33 10.19
C ALA A 21 -18.44 27.37 10.96
N GLU A 22 -17.39 27.98 10.38
CA GLU A 22 -16.11 28.19 11.07
C GLU A 22 -16.24 29.15 12.26
N GLU A 23 -17.06 30.21 12.13
CA GLU A 23 -17.27 31.17 13.20
C GLU A 23 -18.08 30.55 14.35
N ARG A 24 -19.05 29.68 14.04
CA ARG A 24 -19.79 28.91 15.05
C ARG A 24 -18.85 28.03 15.87
N LYS A 25 -17.95 27.33 15.18
CA LYS A 25 -16.93 26.46 15.79
C LYS A 25 -15.93 27.28 16.62
N ARG A 26 -15.48 28.42 16.11
CA ARG A 26 -14.57 29.34 16.82
C ARG A 26 -15.19 29.82 18.13
N LEU A 27 -16.42 30.33 18.09
CA LEU A 27 -17.14 30.84 19.27
C LEU A 27 -17.33 29.76 20.33
N ARG A 28 -17.71 28.54 19.91
CA ARG A 28 -17.85 27.40 20.84
C ARG A 28 -16.51 27.03 21.48
N ILE A 29 -15.45 26.91 20.70
CA ILE A 29 -14.10 26.56 21.19
C ILE A 29 -13.54 27.66 22.09
N ALA A 30 -13.73 28.93 21.73
CA ALA A 30 -13.27 30.08 22.51
C ALA A 30 -13.92 30.13 23.90
N HIS A 31 -15.17 29.67 24.02
CA HIS A 31 -15.85 29.52 25.31
C HIS A 31 -15.57 28.20 26.04
N GLY A 32 -14.81 27.28 25.44
CA GLY A 32 -14.48 25.97 26.02
C GLY A 32 -15.63 24.96 26.00
N LEU A 33 -16.70 25.20 25.25
CA LEU A 33 -17.84 24.29 25.17
C LEU A 33 -17.54 23.07 24.28
N THR A 34 -17.87 21.88 24.76
CA THR A 34 -17.83 20.66 23.97
C THR A 34 -19.07 20.53 23.08
N LEU A 35 -18.98 19.71 22.03
CA LEU A 35 -20.14 19.40 21.18
C LEU A 35 -21.26 18.69 21.96
N ASP A 36 -20.91 17.92 23.00
CA ASP A 36 -21.88 17.18 23.81
C ASP A 36 -22.67 18.12 24.73
N GLU A 37 -22.02 19.13 25.31
CA GLU A 37 -22.69 20.15 26.15
C GLU A 37 -23.67 21.00 25.34
N VAL A 38 -23.26 21.43 24.14
CA VAL A 38 -24.16 22.17 23.23
C VAL A 38 -25.32 21.30 22.76
N ALA A 39 -25.05 20.04 22.44
CA ALA A 39 -26.09 19.09 22.03
C ALA A 39 -27.09 18.82 23.16
N ALA A 40 -26.61 18.65 24.40
CA ALA A 40 -27.45 18.45 25.58
C ALA A 40 -28.34 19.68 25.87
N ALA A 41 -27.77 20.89 25.82
CA ALA A 41 -28.50 22.14 26.05
C ALA A 41 -29.61 22.37 25.01
N LEU A 42 -29.36 21.99 23.76
CA LEU A 42 -30.29 22.15 22.64
C LEU A 42 -31.19 20.92 22.41
N LYS A 43 -31.06 19.88 23.25
CA LYS A 43 -31.80 18.60 23.15
C LYS A 43 -31.68 17.91 21.76
N VAL A 44 -30.51 18.02 21.14
CA VAL A 44 -30.18 17.38 19.84
C VAL A 44 -29.06 16.35 19.98
N ARG A 45 -28.77 15.60 18.92
CA ARG A 45 -27.62 14.66 18.92
C ARG A 45 -26.32 15.41 18.68
N ARG A 46 -25.21 14.94 19.28
CA ARG A 46 -23.84 15.45 19.03
C ARG A 46 -23.52 15.59 17.53
N ALA A 47 -23.89 14.57 16.74
CA ALA A 47 -23.66 14.55 15.30
C ALA A 47 -24.38 15.69 14.55
N THR A 48 -25.51 16.16 15.08
CA THR A 48 -26.29 17.26 14.52
C THR A 48 -25.56 18.60 14.71
N VAL A 49 -25.08 18.89 15.92
CA VAL A 49 -24.25 20.09 16.19
C VAL A 49 -22.95 20.05 15.38
N SER A 50 -22.31 18.88 15.31
CA SER A 50 -21.13 18.68 14.46
C SER A 50 -21.41 18.94 12.98
N GLY A 51 -22.64 18.70 12.50
CA GLY A 51 -23.07 18.99 11.13
C GLY A 51 -23.36 20.48 10.89
N TRP A 52 -23.75 21.22 11.92
CA TRP A 52 -23.98 22.68 11.86
C TRP A 52 -22.67 23.49 11.83
N GLU A 53 -21.58 22.92 12.36
CA GLU A 53 -20.23 23.48 12.42
C GLU A 53 -19.28 22.92 11.33
N SER A 54 -19.78 22.09 10.41
CA SER A 54 -18.94 21.46 9.37
C SER A 54 -18.88 22.27 8.09
N VAL A 55 -17.68 22.63 7.63
CA VAL A 55 -17.48 23.32 6.34
C VAL A 55 -17.60 22.39 5.13
N LYS A 56 -17.43 21.08 5.31
CA LYS A 56 -17.53 20.09 4.21
C LYS A 56 -18.96 19.80 3.78
N LYS A 57 -19.93 19.91 4.71
CA LYS A 57 -21.37 19.73 4.44
C LYS A 57 -22.19 20.41 5.54
N THR A 58 -22.30 21.73 5.47
CA THR A 58 -23.06 22.52 6.45
C THR A 58 -24.54 22.16 6.35
N THR A 59 -25.07 21.58 7.41
CA THR A 59 -26.52 21.41 7.54
C THR A 59 -27.02 22.58 8.36
N GLU A 60 -27.97 23.36 7.83
CA GLU A 60 -28.55 24.48 8.59
C GLU A 60 -29.55 23.96 9.63
N PRO A 61 -29.49 24.40 10.89
CA PRO A 61 -30.52 24.10 11.87
C PRO A 61 -31.87 24.65 11.42
N ARG A 62 -32.95 23.95 11.78
CA ARG A 62 -34.34 24.27 11.40
C ARG A 62 -35.20 24.36 12.66
N GLY A 63 -36.30 25.10 12.58
CA GLY A 63 -37.30 25.15 13.66
C GLY A 63 -36.78 25.76 14.96
N PRO A 64 -37.33 25.37 16.12
CA PRO A 64 -37.00 25.97 17.41
C PRO A 64 -35.53 25.79 17.82
N GLU A 65 -34.86 24.74 17.34
CA GLU A 65 -33.44 24.49 17.60
C GLU A 65 -32.53 25.52 16.92
N ARG A 66 -32.94 26.09 15.77
CA ARG A 66 -32.22 27.18 15.09
C ARG A 66 -32.18 28.44 15.94
N GLU A 67 -33.31 28.80 16.55
CA GLU A 67 -33.43 30.00 17.37
C GLU A 67 -32.63 29.89 18.67
N ALA A 68 -32.70 28.72 19.32
CA ALA A 68 -31.91 28.45 20.52
C ALA A 68 -30.40 28.47 20.22
N TYR A 69 -29.99 27.90 19.09
CA TYR A 69 -28.59 27.93 18.65
C TYR A 69 -28.13 29.34 18.25
N ALA A 70 -28.97 30.11 17.56
CA ALA A 70 -28.70 31.52 17.25
C ALA A 70 -28.48 32.35 18.52
N ARG A 71 -29.33 32.19 19.54
CA ARG A 71 -29.21 32.89 20.82
C ARG A 71 -27.91 32.53 21.55
N LEU A 72 -27.52 31.25 21.52
CA LEU A 72 -26.23 30.82 22.07
C LEU A 72 -25.08 31.52 21.35
N LEU A 73 -25.05 31.48 20.02
CA LEU A 73 -23.98 32.08 19.23
C LEU A 73 -23.88 33.59 19.40
N ASN A 74 -25.00 34.31 19.48
CA ASN A 74 -25.00 35.76 19.71
C ASN A 74 -24.39 36.12 21.07
N LYS A 75 -24.75 35.39 22.14
CA LYS A 75 -24.14 35.60 23.46
C LYS A 75 -22.65 35.28 23.48
N LEU A 76 -22.23 34.25 22.74
CA LEU A 76 -20.80 33.95 22.60
C LEU A 76 -20.07 35.01 21.78
N ALA A 77 -20.69 35.59 20.75
CA ALA A 77 -20.09 36.64 19.94
C ALA A 77 -19.89 37.95 20.73
N GLU A 78 -20.78 38.27 21.67
CA GLU A 78 -20.60 39.39 22.61
C GLU A 78 -19.38 39.19 23.53
N LEU A 79 -19.13 37.94 23.95
CA LEU A 79 -18.00 37.59 24.82
C LEU A 79 -16.68 37.45 24.07
N TYR A 80 -16.73 37.08 22.78
CA TYR A 80 -15.57 36.81 21.94
C TYR A 80 -15.67 37.53 20.59
N PRO A 81 -15.57 38.88 20.56
CA PRO A 81 -15.66 39.65 19.32
C PRO A 81 -14.60 39.23 18.31
N ALA A 82 -14.95 39.22 17.02
CA ALA A 82 -14.04 38.83 15.95
C ALA A 82 -12.91 39.87 15.78
N PRO A 83 -11.66 39.46 15.47
CA PRO A 83 -10.59 40.40 15.14
C PRO A 83 -10.94 41.19 13.87
N ALA A 84 -10.71 42.50 13.87
CA ALA A 84 -10.94 43.35 12.69
C ALA A 84 -10.06 42.89 11.52
N ALA A 85 -10.68 42.61 10.37
CA ALA A 85 -9.98 42.24 9.15
C ALA A 85 -9.15 43.43 8.61
N PRO A 86 -7.92 43.21 8.10
CA PRO A 86 -7.16 44.24 7.38
C PRO A 86 -7.82 44.55 6.02
N PRO A 87 -7.71 45.79 5.51
CA PRO A 87 -8.28 46.17 4.23
C PRO A 87 -7.54 45.53 3.04
N GLU A 88 -8.32 45.09 2.07
CA GLU A 88 -7.91 44.48 0.80
C GLU A 88 -7.28 45.54 -0.14
N PRO A 89 -6.13 45.28 -0.80
CA PRO A 89 -5.61 46.19 -1.83
C PRO A 89 -6.17 45.87 -3.23
N ALA A 90 -6.62 46.93 -3.90
CA ALA A 90 -7.04 46.97 -5.31
C ALA A 90 -5.84 46.86 -6.30
N PRO A 91 -6.08 46.57 -7.60
CA PRO A 91 -5.04 46.11 -8.53
C PRO A 91 -4.29 47.25 -9.21
N ALA A 92 -2.99 47.06 -9.48
CA ALA A 92 -2.15 47.96 -10.28
C ALA A 92 -1.39 47.22 -11.38
N ALA A 93 -1.14 47.96 -12.46
CA ALA A 93 -0.83 47.50 -13.80
C ALA A 93 0.66 47.24 -14.11
N GLN A 94 0.82 46.60 -15.27
CA GLN A 94 2.00 46.34 -16.12
C GLN A 94 3.21 47.29 -16.01
N THR A 95 4.41 46.71 -16.04
CA THR A 95 5.64 47.04 -16.83
C THR A 95 6.66 45.96 -16.40
N GLY A 96 7.49 45.31 -17.23
CA GLY A 96 8.38 45.77 -18.29
C GLY A 96 9.59 44.79 -18.27
N ARG A 97 10.10 44.45 -19.46
CA ARG A 97 11.19 43.50 -19.77
C ARG A 97 12.45 43.58 -18.90
N SER A 98 13.07 42.42 -18.67
CA SER A 98 14.52 42.20 -18.85
C SER A 98 14.91 40.70 -18.88
N THR A 99 15.51 40.27 -19.99
CA THR A 99 16.48 39.15 -20.10
C THR A 99 17.82 39.56 -19.47
N PRO A 100 18.77 38.67 -19.07
CA PRO A 100 19.26 37.56 -19.92
C PRO A 100 19.81 36.28 -19.22
N SER A 101 20.08 35.31 -20.08
CA SER A 101 21.31 34.47 -20.14
C SER A 101 21.18 32.99 -19.81
N GLN A 102 21.61 32.23 -20.82
CA GLN A 102 21.87 30.80 -20.86
C GLN A 102 23.02 30.42 -19.92
N GLN A 103 22.91 29.25 -19.30
CA GLN A 103 24.06 28.41 -18.96
C GLN A 103 23.67 26.94 -18.98
N ALA A 104 24.41 26.16 -19.78
CA ALA A 104 24.33 24.71 -19.87
C ALA A 104 24.90 24.04 -18.60
N PRO A 105 24.40 22.88 -18.18
CA PRO A 105 24.96 22.15 -17.04
C PRO A 105 26.05 21.15 -17.46
N ALA A 106 27.09 21.08 -16.64
CA ALA A 106 28.17 20.11 -16.70
C ALA A 106 27.82 18.84 -15.91
N THR A 107 28.20 17.71 -16.49
CA THR A 107 28.10 16.31 -16.02
C THR A 107 28.92 16.00 -14.77
N ALA A 108 28.34 15.23 -13.85
CA ALA A 108 29.02 14.33 -12.90
C ALA A 108 28.07 13.15 -12.52
N PRO A 109 28.61 11.96 -12.16
CA PRO A 109 27.94 10.67 -12.36
C PRO A 109 27.07 10.23 -11.17
N THR A 110 25.92 9.62 -11.47
CA THR A 110 25.03 9.00 -10.49
C THR A 110 25.01 7.48 -10.63
N THR A 111 25.25 6.81 -9.51
CA THR A 111 25.10 5.39 -9.23
C THR A 111 23.62 4.98 -9.23
N ALA A 112 23.29 3.91 -9.94
CA ALA A 112 21.94 3.37 -10.09
C ALA A 112 21.58 2.37 -8.96
N PRO A 113 20.28 2.28 -8.60
CA PRO A 113 19.64 1.01 -8.28
C PRO A 113 18.46 0.70 -9.21
N ALA A 114 18.32 -0.59 -9.48
CA ALA A 114 17.52 -1.21 -10.54
C ALA A 114 16.00 -1.01 -10.45
N SER A 115 15.39 -0.99 -11.64
CA SER A 115 13.96 -0.89 -11.93
C SER A 115 13.16 -2.12 -11.49
N ASP A 116 12.05 -1.87 -10.78
CA ASP A 116 11.11 -2.89 -10.28
C ASP A 116 9.92 -3.07 -11.25
N THR A 117 10.15 -3.80 -12.34
CA THR A 117 9.08 -4.34 -13.19
C THR A 117 8.41 -5.53 -12.47
N PRO A 118 7.07 -5.73 -12.54
CA PRO A 118 6.47 -6.99 -12.12
C PRO A 118 6.83 -8.10 -13.13
N ALA A 119 7.88 -8.86 -12.85
CA ALA A 119 8.17 -10.08 -13.60
C ALA A 119 7.04 -11.11 -13.39
N GLY A 120 6.50 -11.65 -14.49
CA GLY A 120 5.89 -12.97 -14.50
C GLY A 120 6.88 -14.04 -14.04
N PRO A 121 6.43 -15.22 -13.58
CA PRO A 121 7.33 -16.19 -12.99
C PRO A 121 8.03 -17.00 -14.08
N VAL A 122 9.35 -16.84 -14.23
CA VAL A 122 10.20 -17.76 -15.01
C VAL A 122 11.09 -18.56 -14.06
N ALA A 123 11.22 -19.85 -14.36
CA ALA A 123 12.00 -20.83 -13.63
C ALA A 123 13.51 -20.67 -13.91
N GLU A 124 14.33 -20.62 -12.86
CA GLU A 124 15.79 -20.65 -12.98
C GLU A 124 16.28 -22.08 -13.28
N THR A 125 17.09 -22.23 -14.33
CA THR A 125 17.95 -23.40 -14.57
C THR A 125 19.41 -22.92 -14.54
N PRO A 126 20.38 -23.64 -13.95
CA PRO A 126 21.67 -23.07 -13.57
C PRO A 126 22.68 -23.04 -14.71
N GLN A 127 23.38 -21.92 -14.88
CA GLN A 127 24.58 -21.82 -15.73
C GLN A 127 25.85 -21.78 -14.87
N THR A 128 26.86 -22.46 -15.42
CA THR A 128 28.17 -22.83 -14.87
C THR A 128 29.21 -21.70 -14.97
N ASP A 129 29.97 -21.49 -13.89
CA ASP A 129 31.18 -20.66 -13.84
C ASP A 129 32.38 -21.28 -14.59
N PRO A 130 33.34 -20.45 -15.03
CA PRO A 130 34.73 -20.84 -15.07
C PRO A 130 35.65 -19.94 -14.22
N ALA A 131 36.29 -20.60 -13.26
CA ALA A 131 37.68 -20.57 -12.80
C ALA A 131 38.50 -19.25 -12.67
N VAL A 132 39.16 -19.19 -11.51
CA VAL A 132 40.13 -18.22 -10.95
C VAL A 132 41.51 -18.30 -11.59
N VAL A 133 42.20 -17.15 -11.72
CA VAL A 133 43.68 -17.07 -11.62
C VAL A 133 44.05 -15.79 -10.86
N GLY A 134 44.89 -15.91 -9.82
CA GLY A 134 45.28 -14.81 -8.93
C GLY A 134 46.68 -14.26 -9.18
N HIS A 135 46.98 -13.11 -8.57
CA HIS A 135 48.31 -12.59 -8.18
C HIS A 135 48.08 -11.40 -7.21
N ALA A 136 48.49 -11.50 -5.94
CA ALA A 136 49.80 -11.11 -5.34
C ALA A 136 49.86 -9.63 -4.89
N GLU A 137 50.05 -9.44 -3.57
CA GLU A 137 50.22 -8.15 -2.87
C GLU A 137 51.49 -7.38 -3.28
N PRO A 138 51.55 -6.06 -3.00
CA PRO A 138 52.46 -5.63 -1.93
C PRO A 138 51.94 -4.45 -1.05
N ARG A 139 52.53 -4.35 0.15
CA ARG A 139 52.43 -3.28 1.18
C ARG A 139 53.86 -2.70 1.42
N PRO A 140 54.10 -1.58 2.14
CA PRO A 140 53.54 -0.21 2.14
C PRO A 140 54.62 0.89 1.94
N THR A 141 54.23 2.16 1.81
CA THR A 141 55.06 3.31 2.24
C THR A 141 54.22 4.42 2.89
N ARG A 142 54.83 5.14 3.83
CA ARG A 142 54.25 6.06 4.83
C ARG A 142 54.83 7.46 4.66
N THR A 143 53.97 8.48 4.57
CA THR A 143 54.10 9.92 4.99
C THR A 143 52.95 10.70 4.32
N ALA A 144 52.33 11.79 4.81
CA ALA A 144 52.35 12.57 6.04
C ALA A 144 50.98 13.33 6.15
N ARG A 145 50.68 13.83 7.35
CA ARG A 145 49.43 14.51 7.78
C ARG A 145 49.26 15.92 7.18
N PRO A 146 48.03 16.41 6.98
CA PRO A 146 47.57 17.56 7.77
C PRO A 146 46.12 17.42 8.33
N SER A 147 45.86 18.17 9.40
CA SER A 147 44.63 18.18 10.21
C SER A 147 43.42 18.88 9.54
N PRO A 148 42.17 18.55 9.91
CA PRO A 148 40.95 19.13 9.33
C PRO A 148 40.41 20.36 10.09
N PRO A 149 39.60 21.22 9.44
CA PRO A 149 38.81 22.25 10.12
C PRO A 149 37.47 21.70 10.64
N SER A 150 37.03 22.33 11.73
CA SER A 150 35.94 21.97 12.62
C SER A 150 34.52 22.15 12.03
N THR A 151 33.63 21.20 12.31
CA THR A 151 32.17 21.31 12.15
C THR A 151 31.45 21.06 13.48
N PRO A 152 30.22 21.59 13.66
CA PRO A 152 29.65 21.82 14.97
C PRO A 152 28.93 20.60 15.57
N ARG A 153 29.24 20.38 16.85
CA ARG A 153 28.56 19.64 17.94
C ARG A 153 27.16 19.04 17.65
N ARG A 154 27.10 17.69 17.58
CA ARG A 154 25.93 16.85 17.89
C ARG A 154 25.68 16.81 19.43
N PRO A 155 24.44 16.61 19.91
CA PRO A 155 24.20 16.35 21.32
C PRO A 155 24.46 14.88 21.70
N ASP A 156 25.03 14.69 22.89
CA ASP A 156 25.46 13.42 23.49
C ASP A 156 24.33 12.40 23.69
N VAL A 157 24.68 11.12 23.51
CA VAL A 157 23.93 9.94 23.96
C VAL A 157 23.89 9.95 25.49
N ARG A 158 22.73 10.31 26.08
CA ARG A 158 22.51 10.20 27.53
C ARG A 158 22.01 8.81 27.88
N LYS A 159 22.79 8.09 28.69
CA LYS A 159 22.30 7.01 29.56
C LYS A 159 21.37 7.66 30.59
N ALA A 160 20.08 7.33 30.59
CA ALA A 160 19.09 8.00 31.45
C ALA A 160 18.33 7.03 32.36
N THR A 161 18.45 7.30 33.66
CA THR A 161 17.50 7.05 34.75
C THR A 161 16.19 7.85 34.49
N PRO A 162 15.02 7.44 34.99
CA PRO A 162 13.73 7.88 34.43
C PRO A 162 13.33 9.28 34.91
N ALA A 163 12.81 10.10 33.99
CA ALA A 163 12.15 11.37 34.29
C ALA A 163 10.88 11.51 33.43
N ASP A 164 9.85 12.10 34.06
CA ASP A 164 8.44 12.02 33.72
C ASP A 164 8.00 12.60 32.37
N THR A 165 7.05 11.91 31.73
CA THR A 165 6.17 12.43 30.66
C THR A 165 4.75 12.00 30.99
N PRO A 166 3.72 12.86 30.82
CA PRO A 166 2.40 12.64 31.42
C PRO A 166 1.66 11.42 30.87
N ALA A 167 1.01 10.73 31.79
CA ALA A 167 0.44 9.40 31.68
C ALA A 167 -0.75 9.29 30.70
N SER A 168 -0.70 8.27 29.86
CA SER A 168 -1.89 7.49 29.46
C SER A 168 -1.87 6.18 30.26
N ALA A 169 -2.97 5.91 30.95
CA ALA A 169 -3.13 4.90 31.98
C ALA A 169 -3.01 3.44 31.51
N ALA A 170 -2.58 2.59 32.45
CA ALA A 170 -2.24 1.15 32.39
C ALA A 170 -0.88 0.82 31.77
N GLY A 171 0.09 0.43 32.61
CA GLY A 171 1.45 0.03 32.20
C GLY A 171 1.41 -0.97 31.06
N SER A 172 2.00 -0.59 29.93
CA SER A 172 1.94 -1.38 28.69
C SER A 172 2.76 -2.64 28.86
N ARG A 173 2.14 -3.81 28.70
CA ARG A 173 2.82 -5.12 28.61
C ARG A 173 4.01 -5.12 27.62
N PHE A 174 4.01 -4.18 26.67
CA PHE A 174 5.00 -4.04 25.60
C PHE A 174 5.68 -2.66 25.61
N GLU A 175 6.10 -2.19 26.78
CA GLU A 175 6.77 -0.89 26.98
C GLU A 175 8.00 -0.67 26.08
N ASN A 176 8.75 -1.73 25.74
CA ASN A 176 9.99 -1.60 24.97
C ASN A 176 9.78 -1.72 23.45
N GLY A 177 8.51 -1.81 23.01
CA GLY A 177 8.14 -1.81 21.59
C GLY A 177 8.07 -3.19 20.94
N PRO A 178 7.85 -3.23 19.61
CA PRO A 178 7.54 -4.46 18.88
C PRO A 178 8.74 -5.39 18.66
N LEU A 179 9.95 -4.84 18.68
CA LEU A 179 11.17 -5.53 18.28
C LEU A 179 12.40 -4.96 18.95
N ALA A 180 13.47 -5.74 18.94
CA ALA A 180 14.82 -5.27 19.26
C ALA A 180 15.85 -5.86 18.30
N VAL A 181 16.88 -5.05 17.96
CA VAL A 181 18.09 -5.51 17.27
C VAL A 181 19.09 -5.94 18.34
N VAL A 182 19.48 -7.21 18.31
CA VAL A 182 20.46 -7.77 19.25
C VAL A 182 21.82 -7.77 18.59
N ASP A 183 22.78 -7.13 19.25
CA ASP A 183 24.16 -7.01 18.80
C ASP A 183 25.15 -7.21 19.95
N VAL A 184 26.44 -7.28 19.63
CA VAL A 184 27.53 -7.40 20.59
C VAL A 184 28.41 -6.16 20.47
N ASP A 185 28.61 -5.47 21.59
CA ASP A 185 29.48 -4.28 21.61
C ASP A 185 30.98 -4.64 21.59
N ALA A 186 31.81 -3.60 21.55
CA ALA A 186 33.27 -3.74 21.52
C ALA A 186 33.85 -4.46 22.77
N ASP A 187 33.14 -4.43 23.90
CA ASP A 187 33.53 -5.07 25.15
C ASP A 187 33.01 -6.51 25.27
N GLY A 188 32.30 -7.00 24.23
CA GLY A 188 31.73 -8.34 24.19
C GLY A 188 30.41 -8.49 24.95
N GLN A 189 29.80 -7.38 25.38
CA GLN A 189 28.50 -7.35 26.03
C GLN A 189 27.39 -7.42 24.98
N VAL A 190 26.37 -8.23 25.26
CA VAL A 190 25.22 -8.37 24.36
C VAL A 190 24.18 -7.32 24.72
N LEU A 191 23.80 -6.52 23.73
CA LEU A 191 22.86 -5.41 23.85
C LEU A 191 21.66 -5.61 22.93
N ALA A 192 20.50 -5.14 23.37
CA ALA A 192 19.27 -5.11 22.58
C ALA A 192 18.82 -3.66 22.35
N TYR A 193 18.98 -3.19 21.11
CA TYR A 193 18.58 -1.88 20.62
C TYR A 193 17.09 -1.91 20.29
N CYS A 194 16.29 -1.25 21.11
CA CYS A 194 14.84 -1.18 21.00
C CYS A 194 14.41 0.11 20.28
N THR A 195 13.14 0.18 19.91
CA THR A 195 12.57 1.39 19.30
C THR A 195 12.65 2.58 20.25
N GLY A 196 12.87 3.79 19.72
CA GLY A 196 12.98 5.01 20.53
C GLY A 196 14.35 5.22 21.19
N GLY A 197 15.37 4.45 20.81
CA GLY A 197 16.75 4.61 21.30
C GLY A 197 17.04 3.94 22.64
N LEU A 198 16.09 3.16 23.18
CA LEU A 198 16.29 2.36 24.38
C LEU A 198 17.28 1.21 24.08
N VAL A 199 18.25 1.00 24.96
CA VAL A 199 19.20 -0.11 24.89
C VAL A 199 19.08 -0.94 26.17
N LEU A 200 18.89 -2.25 26.02
CA LEU A 200 18.77 -3.19 27.12
C LEU A 200 19.99 -4.10 27.20
N ASP A 201 20.42 -4.42 28.41
CA ASP A 201 21.39 -5.48 28.64
C ASP A 201 20.75 -6.86 28.43
N VAL A 202 21.44 -7.74 27.69
CA VAL A 202 20.95 -9.09 27.38
C VAL A 202 21.80 -10.12 28.13
N PRO A 203 21.35 -10.63 29.29
CA PRO A 203 22.12 -11.60 30.08
C PRO A 203 22.14 -13.01 29.46
N ALA A 204 21.34 -13.25 28.42
CA ALA A 204 21.17 -14.54 27.80
C ALA A 204 22.45 -15.03 27.10
N LYS A 205 22.89 -16.25 27.46
CA LYS A 205 24.11 -16.90 26.91
C LYS A 205 23.83 -17.95 25.83
N SER A 206 22.56 -18.13 25.44
CA SER A 206 22.15 -19.10 24.40
C SER A 206 20.83 -18.65 23.76
N ILE A 207 20.51 -19.14 22.55
CA ILE A 207 19.22 -18.81 21.90
C ILE A 207 18.00 -19.22 22.74
N PRO A 208 17.93 -20.41 23.38
CA PRO A 208 16.81 -20.72 24.27
C PRO A 208 16.68 -19.73 25.45
N ALA A 209 17.79 -19.31 26.04
CA ALA A 209 17.79 -18.32 27.11
C ALA A 209 17.37 -16.92 26.61
N LEU A 210 17.77 -16.58 25.38
CA LEU A 210 17.39 -15.32 24.73
C LEU A 210 15.88 -15.27 24.52
N VAL A 211 15.29 -16.36 24.03
CA VAL A 211 13.83 -16.49 23.85
C VAL A 211 13.08 -16.36 25.17
N GLU A 212 13.58 -16.98 26.25
CA GLU A 212 12.98 -16.84 27.59
C GLU A 212 13.08 -15.40 28.13
N TRP A 213 14.26 -14.77 28.01
CA TRP A 213 14.47 -13.36 28.38
C TRP A 213 13.51 -12.44 27.61
N THR A 214 13.36 -12.64 26.30
CA THR A 214 12.44 -11.85 25.47
C THR A 214 11.00 -11.91 25.96
N LEU A 215 10.54 -13.09 26.40
CA LEU A 215 9.16 -13.30 26.83
C LEU A 215 8.89 -12.86 28.27
N ARG A 216 9.90 -12.89 29.16
CA ARG A 216 9.73 -12.64 30.60
C ARG A 216 10.19 -11.25 31.03
N GLU A 217 11.24 -10.72 30.43
CA GLU A 217 11.98 -9.57 30.94
C GLU A 217 12.02 -8.42 29.93
N ALA A 218 12.15 -8.71 28.63
CA ALA A 218 12.39 -7.69 27.63
C ALA A 218 11.19 -6.77 27.34
N ARG A 219 9.97 -7.11 27.79
CA ARG A 219 8.72 -6.35 27.55
C ARG A 219 8.54 -5.96 26.07
N LEU A 220 8.85 -6.88 25.17
CA LEU A 220 8.71 -6.72 23.72
C LEU A 220 7.41 -7.34 23.22
N GLY A 221 6.81 -6.70 22.21
CA GLY A 221 5.62 -7.16 21.51
C GLY A 221 4.77 -6.00 20.98
N GLN A 222 3.64 -6.32 20.37
CA GLN A 222 2.70 -5.29 19.89
C GLN A 222 1.27 -5.67 20.26
N PRO A 223 0.46 -4.74 20.77
CA PRO A 223 -0.96 -5.00 21.01
C PRO A 223 -1.68 -5.49 19.74
N LYS A 224 -2.68 -6.34 19.93
CA LYS A 224 -3.54 -6.82 18.84
C LYS A 224 -4.13 -5.68 18.01
N LEU A 225 -4.17 -5.87 16.68
CA LEU A 225 -4.72 -4.89 15.74
C LEU A 225 -6.25 -4.91 15.66
N SER A 226 -6.90 -5.97 16.16
CA SER A 226 -8.36 -6.12 16.16
C SER A 226 -8.83 -6.76 17.47
N GLY A 227 -10.08 -6.51 17.86
CA GLY A 227 -10.67 -7.03 19.10
C GLY A 227 -10.57 -8.57 19.22
N PRO A 228 -11.04 -9.33 18.21
CA PRO A 228 -10.88 -10.79 18.13
C PRO A 228 -9.44 -11.28 17.85
N GLY A 229 -8.52 -10.35 17.58
CA GLY A 229 -7.14 -10.64 17.21
C GLY A 229 -6.28 -11.06 18.39
N LYS A 230 -4.99 -11.23 18.10
CA LYS A 230 -3.97 -11.60 19.09
C LYS A 230 -2.84 -10.60 19.05
N ASP A 231 -2.19 -10.41 20.18
CA ASP A 231 -0.97 -9.62 20.25
C ASP A 231 0.08 -10.21 19.29
N ALA A 232 0.86 -9.31 18.67
CA ALA A 232 1.96 -9.70 17.82
C ALA A 232 3.08 -10.29 18.69
N ASP A 233 3.66 -11.38 18.19
CA ASP A 233 4.83 -11.97 18.83
C ASP A 233 6.00 -10.97 18.74
N PRO A 234 6.85 -10.85 19.78
CA PRO A 234 8.05 -10.02 19.72
C PRO A 234 8.99 -10.51 18.61
N LEU A 235 9.69 -9.55 17.98
CA LEU A 235 10.69 -9.80 16.95
C LEU A 235 12.09 -9.47 17.48
N LEU A 236 13.01 -10.42 17.36
CA LEU A 236 14.44 -10.17 17.52
C LEU A 236 15.11 -10.14 16.15
N VAL A 237 15.91 -9.10 15.91
CA VAL A 237 16.76 -8.99 14.73
C VAL A 237 18.19 -9.29 15.18
N LEU A 238 18.82 -10.33 14.63
CA LEU A 238 20.16 -10.74 15.08
C LEU A 238 21.21 -10.27 14.08
N THR A 239 22.17 -9.45 14.52
CA THR A 239 23.34 -9.06 13.73
C THR A 239 24.33 -10.22 13.58
N GLU A 240 25.30 -10.09 12.68
CA GLU A 240 26.36 -11.11 12.51
C GLU A 240 27.12 -11.38 13.81
N ALA A 241 27.48 -10.34 14.56
CA ALA A 241 28.16 -10.50 15.85
C ALA A 241 27.29 -11.24 16.88
N ALA A 242 25.98 -10.98 16.90
CA ALA A 242 25.05 -11.74 17.75
C ALA A 242 24.92 -13.21 17.30
N LEU A 243 24.92 -13.49 15.99
CA LEU A 243 24.91 -14.87 15.48
C LEU A 243 26.14 -15.64 15.99
N GLU A 244 27.33 -15.09 15.82
CA GLU A 244 28.58 -15.71 16.28
C GLU A 244 28.57 -15.94 17.79
N ARG A 245 28.14 -14.94 18.56
CA ARG A 245 28.00 -15.03 20.02
C ARG A 245 27.10 -16.17 20.46
N TYR A 246 26.04 -16.45 19.71
CA TYR A 246 25.07 -17.50 20.00
C TYR A 246 25.38 -18.84 19.30
N GLY A 247 26.51 -18.96 18.61
CA GLY A 247 26.94 -20.18 17.92
C GLY A 247 26.10 -20.51 16.69
N LEU A 248 25.64 -19.47 15.98
CA LEU A 248 25.02 -19.53 14.66
C LEU A 248 26.04 -19.06 13.61
N PRO A 249 25.96 -19.55 12.36
CA PRO A 249 26.85 -19.09 11.31
C PRO A 249 26.48 -17.66 10.84
N ALA A 250 27.48 -16.81 10.60
CA ALA A 250 27.26 -15.45 10.09
C ALA A 250 26.54 -15.46 8.72
N ALA A 251 26.90 -16.39 7.84
CA ALA A 251 26.26 -16.64 6.55
C ALA A 251 25.89 -18.12 6.38
N LEU A 252 24.83 -18.40 5.62
CA LEU A 252 24.44 -19.77 5.28
C LEU A 252 25.35 -20.33 4.18
N THR A 253 25.67 -21.63 4.27
CA THR A 253 26.28 -22.35 3.14
C THR A 253 25.31 -22.46 1.97
N ASP A 254 25.80 -22.75 0.75
CA ASP A 254 24.95 -22.90 -0.43
C ASP A 254 23.89 -24.00 -0.30
N ALA A 255 24.21 -25.06 0.42
CA ALA A 255 23.26 -26.14 0.71
C ALA A 255 22.16 -25.65 1.67
N GLU A 256 22.51 -24.91 2.71
CA GLU A 256 21.56 -24.36 3.69
C GLU A 256 20.71 -23.24 3.09
N ARG A 257 21.31 -22.39 2.25
CA ARG A 257 20.63 -21.34 1.50
C ARG A 257 19.59 -21.93 0.56
N ARG A 258 19.93 -22.97 -0.20
CA ARG A 258 18.96 -23.73 -1.03
C ARG A 258 17.88 -24.42 -0.21
N ALA A 259 18.25 -24.98 0.95
CA ALA A 259 17.27 -25.56 1.88
C ALA A 259 16.41 -24.50 2.61
N GLY A 260 16.85 -23.24 2.63
CA GLY A 260 16.23 -22.12 3.33
C GLY A 260 16.29 -22.21 4.86
N ARG A 261 17.14 -23.08 5.42
CA ARG A 261 17.21 -23.36 6.88
C ARG A 261 18.50 -24.09 7.27
N LEU A 262 18.87 -23.97 8.54
CA LEU A 262 19.88 -24.81 9.18
C LEU A 262 19.42 -26.28 9.27
N PRO A 263 20.36 -27.25 9.24
CA PRO A 263 20.06 -28.67 9.44
C PRO A 263 19.47 -28.95 10.83
N GLU A 264 18.59 -29.94 10.94
CA GLU A 264 18.02 -30.37 12.23
C GLU A 264 19.10 -30.85 13.22
N GLY A 265 20.25 -31.29 12.70
CA GLY A 265 21.42 -31.69 13.47
C GLY A 265 22.19 -30.54 14.11
N HIS A 266 21.93 -29.28 13.74
CA HIS A 266 22.68 -28.11 14.20
C HIS A 266 22.58 -27.92 15.73
N LYS A 267 23.68 -27.49 16.37
CA LYS A 267 23.79 -27.37 17.84
C LYS A 267 22.65 -26.55 18.45
N VAL A 268 22.38 -25.37 17.88
CA VAL A 268 21.31 -24.47 18.36
C VAL A 268 19.92 -25.08 18.20
N VAL A 269 19.66 -25.79 17.09
CA VAL A 269 18.37 -26.46 16.86
C VAL A 269 18.15 -27.57 17.89
N LYS A 270 19.19 -28.35 18.20
CA LYS A 270 19.16 -29.36 19.28
C LYS A 270 18.94 -28.72 20.66
N GLN A 271 19.57 -27.58 20.94
CA GLN A 271 19.37 -26.85 22.21
C GLN A 271 17.92 -26.38 22.37
N LEU A 272 17.33 -25.82 21.31
CA LEU A 272 15.92 -25.43 21.30
C LEU A 272 15.00 -26.62 21.58
N ALA A 273 15.22 -27.75 20.89
CA ALA A 273 14.44 -28.96 21.09
C ALA A 273 14.56 -29.51 22.53
N ARG A 274 15.77 -29.53 23.11
CA ARG A 274 15.99 -29.93 24.52
C ARG A 274 15.31 -29.00 25.52
N ALA A 275 15.21 -27.72 25.20
CA ALA A 275 14.47 -26.72 25.98
C ALA A 275 12.96 -26.68 25.63
N GLU A 276 12.44 -27.71 24.95
CA GLU A 276 11.04 -27.88 24.57
C GLU A 276 10.48 -26.78 23.64
N TRP A 277 11.35 -26.03 22.98
CA TRP A 277 10.97 -25.08 21.95
C TRP A 277 10.76 -25.79 20.60
N LYS A 278 9.72 -25.38 19.89
CA LYS A 278 9.39 -25.88 18.55
C LYS A 278 9.70 -24.83 17.49
N LEU A 279 10.07 -25.31 16.31
CA LEU A 279 10.18 -24.54 15.07
C LEU A 279 8.99 -24.85 14.16
N THR A 280 8.69 -23.96 13.22
CA THR A 280 7.72 -24.26 12.16
C THR A 280 8.32 -25.23 11.15
N LYS A 281 7.51 -25.72 10.19
CA LYS A 281 8.01 -26.55 9.07
C LYS A 281 9.13 -25.88 8.26
N ARG A 282 9.23 -24.55 8.29
CA ARG A 282 10.32 -23.79 7.65
C ARG A 282 11.66 -23.91 8.37
N GLY A 283 11.69 -24.42 9.61
CA GLY A 283 12.91 -24.60 10.38
C GLY A 283 13.51 -23.29 10.89
N PHE A 284 14.81 -23.33 11.17
CA PHE A 284 15.60 -22.19 11.62
C PHE A 284 16.31 -21.59 10.40
N GLY A 285 15.69 -20.60 9.75
CA GLY A 285 16.20 -19.93 8.56
C GLY A 285 16.22 -18.41 8.71
N PRO A 286 16.30 -17.64 7.60
CA PRO A 286 16.38 -16.18 7.63
C PRO A 286 15.26 -15.53 8.46
N TRP A 287 14.08 -16.15 8.40
CA TRP A 287 12.98 -15.92 9.32
C TRP A 287 12.68 -17.20 10.08
N ALA A 288 12.81 -17.16 11.41
CA ALA A 288 12.49 -18.30 12.27
C ALA A 288 11.38 -17.93 13.25
N ARG A 289 10.49 -18.89 13.52
CA ARG A 289 9.46 -18.77 14.55
C ARG A 289 9.70 -19.85 15.59
N ILE A 290 10.04 -19.41 16.81
CA ILE A 290 10.31 -20.26 17.95
C ILE A 290 9.12 -20.18 18.89
N TYR A 291 8.48 -21.31 19.21
CA TYR A 291 7.26 -21.30 20.00
C TYR A 291 7.08 -22.54 20.87
N ARG A 292 6.27 -22.42 21.92
CA ARG A 292 5.66 -23.55 22.63
C ARG A 292 4.16 -23.59 22.32
N PRO A 293 3.53 -24.78 22.28
CA PRO A 293 2.08 -24.88 22.19
C PRO A 293 1.42 -24.04 23.29
N ALA A 294 0.39 -23.28 22.93
CA ALA A 294 -0.28 -22.40 23.87
C ALA A 294 -0.93 -23.23 25.01
N LYS A 295 -0.78 -22.76 26.24
CA LYS A 295 -1.48 -23.30 27.42
C LYS A 295 -2.57 -22.30 27.81
N GLY A 296 -3.83 -22.63 27.54
CA GLY A 296 -4.94 -21.68 27.71
C GLY A 296 -4.75 -20.45 26.81
N SER A 297 -4.77 -19.24 27.41
CA SER A 297 -4.55 -17.97 26.72
C SER A 297 -3.08 -17.58 26.58
N GLU A 298 -2.16 -18.26 27.27
CA GLU A 298 -0.74 -17.92 27.26
C GLU A 298 -0.06 -18.43 25.99
N ARG A 299 0.48 -17.48 25.21
CA ARG A 299 1.29 -17.75 24.03
C ARG A 299 2.75 -17.47 24.34
N ALA A 300 3.60 -18.47 24.09
CA ALA A 300 5.05 -18.33 24.16
C ALA A 300 5.60 -18.46 22.74
N CYS A 301 5.92 -17.33 22.11
CA CYS A 301 6.39 -17.28 20.73
C CYS A 301 7.27 -16.05 20.50
N VAL A 302 8.43 -16.25 19.87
CA VAL A 302 9.36 -15.20 19.45
C VAL A 302 9.66 -15.39 17.96
N GLN A 303 9.67 -14.30 17.21
CA GLN A 303 10.10 -14.26 15.81
C GLN A 303 11.57 -13.84 15.75
N LEU A 304 12.33 -14.42 14.83
CA LEU A 304 13.69 -14.01 14.51
C LEU A 304 13.75 -13.50 13.07
N CYS A 305 14.53 -12.43 12.87
CA CYS A 305 14.95 -11.90 11.58
C CYS A 305 16.48 -11.89 11.54
N ILE A 306 17.07 -12.46 10.50
CA ILE A 306 18.53 -12.57 10.35
C ILE A 306 18.95 -11.88 9.05
N PRO A 307 19.35 -10.59 9.09
CA PRO A 307 19.66 -9.80 7.89
C PRO A 307 20.77 -10.41 7.03
N SER A 308 21.84 -10.94 7.64
CA SER A 308 22.97 -11.57 6.93
C SER A 308 22.58 -12.87 6.18
N TRP A 309 21.40 -13.44 6.47
CA TRP A 309 20.83 -14.56 5.72
C TRP A 309 19.77 -14.11 4.72
N HIS A 310 19.78 -12.83 4.32
CA HIS A 310 18.83 -12.21 3.40
C HIS A 310 17.37 -12.24 3.89
N ALA A 311 17.14 -12.10 5.21
CA ALA A 311 15.79 -11.95 5.75
C ALA A 311 15.10 -10.67 5.25
N LEU A 312 15.88 -9.60 5.03
CA LEU A 312 15.44 -8.31 4.50
C LEU A 312 15.89 -8.23 3.03
N ASP A 313 14.98 -8.54 2.12
CA ASP A 313 15.24 -8.54 0.66
C ASP A 313 15.64 -7.12 0.17
N PRO A 314 16.85 -6.93 -0.39
CA PRO A 314 17.34 -5.60 -0.80
C PRO A 314 16.45 -4.87 -1.80
N ARG A 315 15.64 -5.60 -2.60
CA ARG A 315 14.68 -4.96 -3.52
C ARG A 315 13.65 -4.10 -2.80
N HIS A 316 13.25 -4.52 -1.59
CA HIS A 316 12.20 -3.84 -0.82
C HIS A 316 12.75 -3.08 0.38
N TRP A 317 13.92 -3.50 0.87
CA TRP A 317 14.53 -3.00 2.09
C TRP A 317 15.84 -2.24 1.83
N GLY A 318 16.28 -2.09 0.59
CA GLY A 318 17.56 -1.46 0.25
C GLY A 318 18.73 -2.07 1.02
N ASP A 319 19.65 -1.22 1.45
CA ASP A 319 20.81 -1.62 2.26
C ASP A 319 20.53 -1.61 3.77
N VAL A 320 19.26 -1.69 4.20
CA VAL A 320 18.91 -1.61 5.63
C VAL A 320 19.63 -2.66 6.48
N ALA A 321 19.93 -3.82 5.89
CA ALA A 321 20.63 -4.92 6.55
C ALA A 321 22.06 -4.56 7.00
N GLN A 322 22.64 -3.50 6.42
CA GLN A 322 24.00 -3.00 6.69
C GLN A 322 24.00 -1.82 7.66
N LEU A 323 22.83 -1.32 8.06
CA LEU A 323 22.74 -0.20 9.00
C LEU A 323 23.25 -0.61 10.39
N PRO A 324 23.82 0.34 11.16
CA PRO A 324 24.15 0.06 12.54
C PRO A 324 22.87 -0.29 13.36
N PRO A 325 23.01 -0.98 14.50
CA PRO A 325 21.88 -1.58 15.21
C PRO A 325 20.77 -0.60 15.61
N ALA A 326 21.12 0.62 16.00
CA ALA A 326 20.16 1.65 16.41
C ALA A 326 19.32 2.16 15.23
N GLU A 327 19.95 2.41 14.09
CA GLU A 327 19.32 2.81 12.84
C GLU A 327 18.45 1.68 12.27
N LEU A 328 18.93 0.43 12.31
CA LEU A 328 18.12 -0.73 11.92
C LEU A 328 16.87 -0.89 12.82
N ALA A 329 17.02 -0.69 14.14
CA ALA A 329 15.90 -0.70 15.08
C ALA A 329 14.92 0.44 14.81
N ARG A 330 15.42 1.63 14.44
CA ARG A 330 14.59 2.78 14.04
C ARG A 330 13.76 2.46 12.80
N VAL A 331 14.39 2.03 11.70
CA VAL A 331 13.71 1.74 10.43
C VAL A 331 12.63 0.67 10.59
N LEU A 332 12.99 -0.46 11.19
CA LEU A 332 12.03 -1.55 11.41
C LEU A 332 10.96 -1.16 12.43
N GLY A 333 11.29 -0.33 13.43
CA GLY A 333 10.35 0.20 14.41
C GLY A 333 9.31 1.13 13.81
N VAL A 334 9.72 2.04 12.91
CA VAL A 334 8.81 2.92 12.17
C VAL A 334 7.87 2.07 11.31
N TYR A 335 8.40 1.09 10.57
CA TYR A 335 7.56 0.18 9.80
C TYR A 335 6.59 -0.61 10.71
N ALA A 336 7.05 -1.14 11.84
CA ALA A 336 6.25 -1.97 12.74
C ALA A 336 5.10 -1.19 13.39
N SER A 337 5.36 0.04 13.82
CA SER A 337 4.35 0.92 14.41
C SER A 337 3.26 1.30 13.40
N ARG A 338 3.65 1.55 12.14
CA ARG A 338 2.74 1.96 11.07
C ARG A 338 1.96 0.81 10.45
N VAL A 339 2.61 -0.32 10.19
CA VAL A 339 2.02 -1.46 9.50
C VAL A 339 1.66 -2.57 10.50
N MET A 340 2.65 -3.35 10.90
CA MET A 340 2.65 -4.35 11.96
C MET A 340 4.09 -4.83 12.15
N THR A 341 4.42 -5.45 13.30
CA THR A 341 5.72 -6.13 13.47
C THR A 341 6.02 -7.03 12.27
N PRO A 342 7.15 -6.83 11.55
CA PRO A 342 7.50 -7.61 10.38
C PRO A 342 7.46 -9.12 10.65
N ARG A 343 6.84 -9.89 9.75
CA ARG A 343 6.81 -11.35 9.82
C ARG A 343 7.08 -11.96 8.45
N GLY A 344 8.30 -12.48 8.27
CA GLY A 344 8.72 -12.96 6.96
C GLY A 344 8.96 -11.81 5.98
N SER A 345 8.94 -12.11 4.68
CA SER A 345 9.03 -11.08 3.65
C SER A 345 7.88 -10.06 3.75
N THR A 346 8.01 -8.90 3.12
CA THR A 346 6.94 -7.89 2.97
C THR A 346 5.64 -8.52 2.45
N ALA A 347 5.74 -9.44 1.48
CA ALA A 347 4.61 -10.21 0.98
C ALA A 347 3.90 -11.08 2.04
N VAL A 348 4.65 -11.73 2.93
CA VAL A 348 4.06 -12.51 4.04
C VAL A 348 3.46 -11.55 5.06
N THR A 349 4.16 -10.46 5.40
CA THR A 349 3.65 -9.44 6.31
C THR A 349 2.32 -8.86 5.82
N GLY A 350 2.16 -8.60 4.52
CA GLY A 350 0.90 -8.12 3.94
C GLY A 350 -0.26 -9.10 4.10
N LEU A 351 0.00 -10.41 3.99
CA LEU A 351 -0.99 -11.47 4.21
C LEU A 351 -1.35 -11.63 5.70
N GLU A 352 -0.34 -11.56 6.56
CA GLU A 352 -0.51 -11.63 8.01
C GLU A 352 -1.27 -10.40 8.53
N LEU A 353 -1.10 -9.24 7.90
CA LEU A 353 -1.87 -8.03 8.22
C LEU A 353 -3.36 -8.23 7.93
N MET A 354 -3.73 -8.83 6.78
CA MET A 354 -5.13 -9.17 6.47
C MET A 354 -5.72 -10.07 7.55
N THR A 355 -4.96 -11.08 7.98
CA THR A 355 -5.39 -12.03 9.03
C THR A 355 -5.44 -11.38 10.41
N ALA A 356 -4.54 -10.47 10.74
CA ALA A 356 -4.53 -9.77 12.02
C ALA A 356 -5.71 -8.79 12.17
N LEU A 357 -6.11 -8.16 11.06
CA LEU A 357 -7.25 -7.25 11.01
C LEU A 357 -8.59 -7.98 10.92
N HIS A 358 -8.62 -9.14 10.25
CA HIS A 358 -9.78 -10.01 10.16
C HIS A 358 -9.43 -11.44 10.61
N PRO A 359 -9.26 -11.67 11.92
CA PRO A 359 -8.95 -12.99 12.46
C PRO A 359 -10.02 -14.00 12.05
N PRO A 360 -9.65 -15.26 11.78
CA PRO A 360 -10.59 -16.26 11.30
C PRO A 360 -11.63 -16.68 12.36
N THR A 361 -11.34 -16.43 13.63
CA THR A 361 -12.23 -16.75 14.75
C THR A 361 -12.25 -15.68 15.81
N ARG A 362 -13.37 -15.61 16.52
CA ARG A 362 -13.59 -14.82 17.72
C ARG A 362 -13.94 -15.73 18.89
N ALA A 363 -13.87 -15.21 20.11
CA ALA A 363 -14.37 -15.90 21.28
C ALA A 363 -15.90 -15.76 21.36
N SER A 364 -16.61 -16.85 21.65
CA SER A 364 -18.04 -16.87 21.94
C SER A 364 -18.38 -16.08 23.21
N GLU A 365 -19.68 -15.93 23.47
CA GLU A 365 -20.14 -15.68 24.83
C GLU A 365 -19.71 -16.84 25.76
N PRO A 366 -19.45 -16.57 27.05
CA PRO A 366 -19.16 -17.63 28.01
C PRO A 366 -20.33 -18.62 28.10
N ASP A 367 -20.04 -19.92 28.14
CA ASP A 367 -21.02 -20.95 28.43
C ASP A 367 -21.44 -20.95 29.91
N ALA A 368 -22.27 -21.91 30.32
CA ALA A 368 -22.75 -22.06 31.70
C ALA A 368 -21.60 -22.23 32.72
N ASP A 369 -20.44 -22.73 32.28
CA ASP A 369 -19.24 -22.90 33.11
C ASP A 369 -18.30 -21.69 33.02
N GLY A 370 -18.70 -20.61 32.34
CA GLY A 370 -17.92 -19.39 32.13
C GLY A 370 -16.82 -19.53 31.07
N ARG A 371 -16.78 -20.63 30.32
CA ARG A 371 -15.77 -20.90 29.30
C ARG A 371 -16.20 -20.36 27.94
N ARG A 372 -15.26 -19.71 27.25
CA ARG A 372 -15.46 -19.23 25.87
C ARG A 372 -14.92 -20.23 24.86
N HIS A 373 -15.63 -20.37 23.75
CA HIS A 373 -15.29 -21.24 22.62
C HIS A 373 -14.87 -20.42 21.40
N ALA A 374 -14.14 -21.05 20.48
CA ALA A 374 -13.76 -20.39 19.24
C ALA A 374 -14.87 -20.51 18.19
N GLU A 375 -15.43 -19.38 17.79
CA GLU A 375 -16.45 -19.27 16.73
C GLU A 375 -15.89 -18.59 15.48
N HIS A 376 -16.52 -18.82 14.32
CA HIS A 376 -16.23 -18.06 13.11
C HIS A 376 -16.40 -16.55 13.35
N ASN A 377 -15.46 -15.76 12.85
CA ASN A 377 -15.54 -14.31 12.94
C ASN A 377 -16.18 -13.74 11.65
N PRO A 378 -17.38 -13.14 11.73
CA PRO A 378 -18.05 -12.57 10.56
C PRO A 378 -17.17 -11.56 9.84
N GLY A 379 -17.20 -11.59 8.51
CA GLY A 379 -16.35 -10.72 7.70
C GLY A 379 -14.89 -11.18 7.59
N SER A 380 -14.58 -12.42 7.97
CA SER A 380 -13.25 -13.05 7.80
C SER A 380 -13.32 -14.24 6.83
N LEU A 381 -12.16 -14.74 6.39
CA LEU A 381 -12.06 -15.90 5.48
C LEU A 381 -12.20 -17.26 6.17
N GLY A 382 -12.49 -17.29 7.47
CA GLY A 382 -12.54 -18.54 8.23
C GLY A 382 -11.19 -19.25 8.40
N LYS A 383 -11.21 -20.42 9.06
CA LYS A 383 -10.00 -21.19 9.40
C LYS A 383 -9.53 -22.12 8.30
N ASP A 384 -10.45 -22.55 7.45
CA ASP A 384 -10.23 -23.63 6.49
C ASP A 384 -10.05 -23.06 5.08
N PRO A 385 -9.17 -23.65 4.25
CA PRO A 385 -9.05 -23.27 2.86
C PRO A 385 -10.34 -23.57 2.10
N VAL A 386 -10.60 -22.78 1.07
CA VAL A 386 -11.79 -22.87 0.23
C VAL A 386 -11.33 -23.09 -1.22
N ASP A 387 -11.96 -24.04 -1.91
CA ASP A 387 -11.68 -24.30 -3.31
C ASP A 387 -12.08 -23.10 -4.20
N CYS A 388 -11.22 -22.76 -5.15
CA CYS A 388 -11.53 -21.74 -6.16
C CYS A 388 -12.47 -22.30 -7.25
N ALA A 389 -13.09 -21.41 -8.02
CA ALA A 389 -13.84 -21.84 -9.20
C ALA A 389 -12.87 -22.37 -10.28
N PRO A 390 -13.27 -23.33 -11.13
CA PRO A 390 -12.41 -23.86 -12.20
C PRO A 390 -11.79 -22.79 -13.10
N CYS A 391 -12.54 -21.73 -13.42
CA CYS A 391 -12.05 -20.61 -14.22
C CYS A 391 -10.98 -19.76 -13.50
N GLU A 392 -10.98 -19.73 -12.16
CA GLU A 392 -10.03 -18.95 -11.35
C GLU A 392 -8.71 -19.70 -11.10
N ALA A 393 -8.75 -21.02 -11.24
CA ALA A 393 -7.60 -21.89 -11.00
C ALA A 393 -6.44 -21.54 -11.94
N PRO A 394 -5.21 -21.30 -11.43
CA PRO A 394 -4.04 -21.12 -12.29
C PRO A 394 -3.66 -22.43 -13.00
N ASP A 395 -2.88 -22.34 -14.09
CA ASP A 395 -2.45 -23.52 -14.83
C ASP A 395 -1.65 -24.49 -13.94
N GLY A 396 -1.91 -25.79 -14.11
CA GLY A 396 -1.38 -26.86 -13.27
C GLY A 396 -2.01 -27.01 -11.88
N HIS A 397 -3.06 -26.24 -11.55
CA HIS A 397 -3.85 -26.47 -10.33
C HIS A 397 -4.49 -27.89 -10.30
N PRO A 398 -4.66 -28.53 -9.13
CA PRO A 398 -5.28 -29.86 -9.02
C PRO A 398 -6.67 -29.99 -9.66
N LEU A 399 -7.48 -28.92 -9.64
CA LEU A 399 -8.78 -28.86 -10.33
C LEU A 399 -8.67 -29.03 -11.86
N LEU A 400 -7.48 -28.86 -12.42
CA LEU A 400 -7.20 -28.92 -13.86
C LEU A 400 -6.42 -30.17 -14.25
N LYS A 401 -6.23 -31.13 -13.32
CA LYS A 401 -5.40 -32.33 -13.53
C LYS A 401 -5.86 -33.20 -14.72
N ASP A 402 -7.15 -33.15 -15.03
CA ASP A 402 -7.78 -33.97 -16.06
C ASP A 402 -7.80 -33.28 -17.44
N LEU A 403 -7.25 -32.06 -17.55
CA LEU A 403 -7.08 -31.39 -18.83
C LEU A 403 -6.02 -32.09 -19.70
N PRO A 404 -6.19 -32.11 -21.04
CA PRO A 404 -5.16 -32.63 -21.93
C PRO A 404 -3.82 -31.91 -21.74
N ARG A 405 -2.70 -32.66 -21.84
CA ARG A 405 -1.34 -32.19 -21.52
C ARG A 405 -0.90 -30.89 -22.21
N PHE A 406 -1.41 -30.62 -23.41
CA PHE A 406 -1.08 -29.43 -24.21
C PHE A 406 -2.28 -28.50 -24.42
N HIS A 407 -3.33 -28.65 -23.61
CA HIS A 407 -4.51 -27.80 -23.68
C HIS A 407 -4.18 -26.38 -23.20
N VAL A 408 -4.28 -25.41 -24.11
CA VAL A 408 -4.15 -23.99 -23.79
C VAL A 408 -5.55 -23.44 -23.52
N ARG A 409 -5.84 -23.13 -22.25
CA ARG A 409 -7.15 -22.61 -21.86
C ARG A 409 -7.42 -21.24 -22.46
N GLY A 410 -8.53 -21.11 -23.18
CA GLY A 410 -8.98 -19.86 -23.76
C GLY A 410 -9.76 -18.95 -22.79
N PRO A 411 -10.22 -17.77 -23.24
CA PRO A 411 -11.00 -16.83 -22.43
C PRO A 411 -12.30 -17.42 -21.85
N GLN A 412 -12.89 -18.42 -22.51
CA GLN A 412 -14.09 -19.15 -22.03
C GLN A 412 -13.80 -20.16 -20.92
N GLU A 413 -12.54 -20.40 -20.58
CA GLU A 413 -12.12 -21.43 -19.62
C GLU A 413 -11.32 -20.87 -18.44
N LYS A 414 -10.78 -19.66 -18.58
CA LYS A 414 -9.88 -19.03 -17.61
C LYS A 414 -10.23 -17.57 -17.38
N LEU A 415 -10.42 -17.21 -16.11
CA LEU A 415 -10.48 -15.84 -15.65
C LEU A 415 -9.09 -15.22 -15.76
N PHE A 416 -8.95 -14.23 -16.63
CA PHE A 416 -7.68 -13.56 -16.90
C PHE A 416 -7.75 -12.07 -16.57
N GLU A 417 -7.76 -11.78 -15.26
CA GLU A 417 -7.73 -10.43 -14.73
C GLU A 417 -6.29 -10.04 -14.35
N GLU A 418 -5.62 -9.34 -15.25
CA GLU A 418 -4.29 -8.75 -15.06
C GLU A 418 -4.32 -7.23 -15.33
N ALA A 419 -3.29 -6.53 -14.89
CA ALA A 419 -3.15 -5.09 -15.12
C ALA A 419 -2.83 -4.81 -16.60
N TYR A 420 -2.95 -3.55 -17.03
CA TYR A 420 -2.70 -3.21 -18.43
C TYR A 420 -1.24 -3.45 -18.83
N ASP A 421 -1.06 -3.90 -20.06
CA ASP A 421 0.17 -3.79 -20.82
C ASP A 421 -0.26 -3.51 -22.27
N TRP A 422 -0.44 -2.23 -22.56
CA TRP A 422 -0.99 -1.74 -23.82
C TRP A 422 -0.20 -0.53 -24.30
N ALA A 423 0.08 -0.48 -25.60
CA ALA A 423 0.62 0.69 -26.26
C ALA A 423 0.16 0.71 -27.70
N ARG A 424 0.25 1.88 -28.32
CA ARG A 424 -0.03 2.07 -29.75
C ARG A 424 1.01 2.99 -30.39
N PRO A 425 1.13 3.00 -31.72
CA PRO A 425 1.85 4.04 -32.43
C PRO A 425 1.31 5.44 -32.08
N MET A 426 2.20 6.43 -32.05
CA MET A 426 1.78 7.83 -31.93
C MET A 426 1.11 8.28 -33.22
N THR A 427 0.12 9.16 -33.10
CA THR A 427 -0.50 9.83 -34.26
C THR A 427 0.40 10.94 -34.78
N ASP A 428 0.21 11.36 -36.03
CA ASP A 428 0.94 12.49 -36.61
C ASP A 428 0.87 13.75 -35.74
N ALA A 429 -0.30 14.02 -35.15
CA ALA A 429 -0.51 15.16 -34.26
C ALA A 429 0.33 15.03 -32.97
N GLU A 430 0.39 13.85 -32.37
CA GLU A 430 1.21 13.59 -31.18
C GLU A 430 2.71 13.67 -31.50
N CYS A 431 3.13 13.26 -32.70
CA CYS A 431 4.51 13.41 -33.17
C CYS A 431 4.94 14.87 -33.34
N THR A 432 4.00 15.83 -33.43
CA THR A 432 4.33 17.26 -33.43
C THR A 432 4.62 17.84 -32.04
N LEU A 433 4.30 17.09 -30.97
CA LEU A 433 4.54 17.50 -29.59
C LEU A 433 5.99 17.22 -29.19
N ARG A 434 6.41 17.78 -28.04
CA ARG A 434 7.83 17.74 -27.63
C ARG A 434 8.13 16.65 -26.63
N HIS A 435 7.17 16.31 -25.78
CA HIS A 435 7.39 15.48 -24.60
C HIS A 435 6.44 14.30 -24.55
N LEU A 436 6.94 13.19 -24.01
CA LEU A 436 6.16 12.09 -23.47
C LEU A 436 6.21 12.20 -21.95
N VAL A 437 5.05 12.31 -21.31
CA VAL A 437 4.94 12.49 -19.86
C VAL A 437 4.18 11.32 -19.26
N GLY A 438 4.85 10.61 -18.36
CA GLY A 438 4.28 9.50 -17.59
C GLY A 438 3.65 9.97 -16.29
N ILE A 439 2.42 9.53 -16.02
CA ILE A 439 1.76 9.66 -14.72
C ILE A 439 1.52 8.27 -14.13
N ASP A 440 1.80 8.10 -12.84
CA ASP A 440 1.66 6.82 -12.13
C ASP A 440 0.67 6.94 -10.97
N VAL A 441 -0.25 5.98 -10.83
CA VAL A 441 -1.25 5.99 -9.76
C VAL A 441 -0.65 5.48 -8.45
N ASN A 442 -0.55 6.35 -7.45
CA ASN A 442 -0.06 5.99 -6.13
C ASN A 442 -0.83 4.80 -5.53
N MET A 443 -0.12 3.71 -5.21
CA MET A 443 -0.66 2.51 -4.57
C MET A 443 -1.96 2.00 -5.22
N ALA A 444 -2.00 1.94 -6.56
CA ALA A 444 -3.21 1.67 -7.33
C ALA A 444 -3.96 0.39 -6.91
N PHE A 445 -3.23 -0.68 -6.60
CA PHE A 445 -3.82 -1.95 -6.16
C PHE A 445 -4.38 -1.90 -4.73
N ALA A 446 -3.76 -1.13 -3.82
CA ALA A 446 -4.35 -0.89 -2.50
C ALA A 446 -5.65 -0.11 -2.64
N ALA A 447 -5.64 0.94 -3.45
CA ALA A 447 -6.84 1.73 -3.75
C ALA A 447 -7.95 0.90 -4.43
N GLY A 448 -7.59 -0.08 -5.27
CA GLY A 448 -8.53 -1.04 -5.87
C GLY A 448 -9.25 -1.92 -4.84
N GLY A 449 -8.58 -2.25 -3.73
CA GLY A 449 -9.16 -3.01 -2.61
C GLY A 449 -10.13 -2.21 -1.74
N ASN A 450 -10.03 -0.88 -1.71
CA ASN A 450 -10.83 -0.02 -0.82
C ASN A 450 -12.33 -0.06 -1.15
N GLY A 451 -13.15 -0.53 -0.22
CA GLY A 451 -14.60 -0.67 -0.39
C GLY A 451 -15.01 -1.80 -1.33
N LEU A 452 -14.08 -2.68 -1.72
CA LEU A 452 -14.37 -3.82 -2.59
C LEU A 452 -15.15 -4.88 -1.81
N ILE A 453 -16.31 -5.28 -2.32
CA ILE A 453 -17.02 -6.44 -1.82
C ILE A 453 -16.38 -7.68 -2.43
N VAL A 454 -15.90 -8.58 -1.58
CA VAL A 454 -15.28 -9.84 -1.98
C VAL A 454 -15.99 -11.00 -1.31
N GLY A 455 -15.95 -12.18 -1.93
CA GLY A 455 -16.52 -13.35 -1.30
C GLY A 455 -15.69 -13.81 -0.11
N LEU A 456 -16.34 -14.36 0.90
CA LEU A 456 -15.70 -14.88 2.12
C LEU A 456 -15.74 -16.42 2.13
N GLY A 457 -16.77 -17.01 1.52
CA GLY A 457 -16.94 -18.46 1.39
C GLY A 457 -16.64 -19.02 -0.01
N ALA A 458 -17.10 -20.25 -0.23
CA ALA A 458 -16.95 -21.02 -1.46
C ALA A 458 -17.74 -20.43 -2.65
N PRO A 459 -17.31 -20.66 -3.89
CA PRO A 459 -18.07 -20.29 -5.07
C PRO A 459 -19.30 -21.21 -5.26
N HIS A 460 -20.41 -20.62 -5.68
CA HIS A 460 -21.64 -21.31 -6.06
C HIS A 460 -21.86 -21.16 -7.57
N HIS A 461 -21.93 -22.27 -8.29
CA HIS A 461 -22.17 -22.26 -9.73
C HIS A 461 -23.65 -22.00 -10.03
N VAL A 462 -23.92 -21.05 -10.91
CA VAL A 462 -25.27 -20.68 -11.36
C VAL A 462 -25.29 -20.53 -12.89
N ARG A 463 -26.38 -20.97 -13.52
CA ARG A 463 -26.58 -20.88 -14.98
C ARG A 463 -27.59 -19.80 -15.31
N LYS A 464 -27.35 -19.04 -16.38
CA LYS A 464 -28.16 -17.90 -16.84
C LYS A 464 -28.57 -16.94 -15.70
N PRO A 465 -27.64 -16.50 -14.84
CA PRO A 465 -27.99 -15.63 -13.72
C PRO A 465 -28.30 -14.21 -14.21
N VAL A 466 -29.13 -13.49 -13.45
CA VAL A 466 -29.23 -12.03 -13.56
C VAL A 466 -27.98 -11.42 -12.94
N PHE A 467 -27.34 -10.48 -13.63
CA PHE A 467 -26.15 -9.81 -13.11
C PHE A 467 -26.50 -8.89 -11.93
N ASP A 468 -25.81 -9.07 -10.80
CA ASP A 468 -25.86 -8.17 -9.65
C ASP A 468 -24.45 -7.62 -9.38
N PRO A 469 -24.21 -6.29 -9.56
CA PRO A 469 -22.90 -5.69 -9.30
C PRO A 469 -22.47 -5.73 -7.82
N LYS A 470 -23.38 -6.06 -6.89
CA LYS A 470 -23.08 -6.23 -5.45
C LYS A 470 -22.71 -7.65 -5.07
N LEU A 471 -22.94 -8.63 -5.94
CA LEU A 471 -22.61 -10.03 -5.71
C LEU A 471 -21.23 -10.34 -6.29
N PRO A 472 -20.19 -10.57 -5.45
CA PRO A 472 -18.88 -10.92 -5.96
C PRO A 472 -18.89 -12.30 -6.61
N GLY A 473 -18.21 -12.42 -7.75
CA GLY A 473 -18.13 -13.66 -8.51
C GLY A 473 -17.28 -13.54 -9.76
N SER A 474 -17.16 -14.69 -10.43
CA SER A 474 -16.58 -14.84 -11.76
C SER A 474 -17.72 -15.10 -12.74
N TRP A 475 -17.81 -14.35 -13.82
CA TRP A 475 -18.96 -14.31 -14.73
C TRP A 475 -18.52 -14.60 -16.16
N LEU A 476 -19.15 -15.57 -16.80
CA LEU A 476 -18.98 -15.81 -18.24
C LEU A 476 -19.95 -14.90 -18.99
N VAL A 477 -19.41 -13.89 -19.68
CA VAL A 477 -20.21 -12.87 -20.38
C VAL A 477 -19.59 -12.63 -21.75
N ASP A 478 -20.42 -12.40 -22.76
CA ASP A 478 -19.96 -11.86 -24.04
C ASP A 478 -19.95 -10.33 -23.95
N LEU A 479 -18.78 -9.72 -24.10
CA LEU A 479 -18.60 -8.26 -24.13
C LEU A 479 -18.01 -7.78 -25.46
N SER A 480 -18.00 -8.64 -26.49
CA SER A 480 -17.48 -8.31 -27.82
C SER A 480 -18.29 -7.23 -28.54
N HIS A 481 -19.55 -7.04 -28.14
CA HIS A 481 -20.46 -6.03 -28.67
C HIS A 481 -20.25 -4.63 -28.09
N VAL A 482 -19.41 -4.47 -27.06
CA VAL A 482 -19.16 -3.14 -26.47
C VAL A 482 -18.35 -2.28 -27.43
N ASP A 483 -18.85 -1.08 -27.72
CA ASP A 483 -18.22 -0.11 -28.61
C ASP A 483 -17.69 1.10 -27.80
N LEU A 484 -16.38 1.28 -27.76
CA LEU A 484 -15.77 2.37 -27.01
C LEU A 484 -15.87 3.73 -27.73
N SER A 485 -16.27 3.76 -29.00
CA SER A 485 -16.46 5.02 -29.74
C SER A 485 -17.63 5.83 -29.19
N ARG A 486 -18.55 5.18 -28.47
CA ARG A 486 -19.67 5.86 -27.82
C ARG A 486 -19.99 5.24 -26.46
N VAL A 487 -19.68 5.95 -25.40
CA VAL A 487 -19.83 5.46 -24.02
C VAL A 487 -20.47 6.48 -23.09
N ARG A 488 -21.12 5.99 -22.04
CA ARG A 488 -21.66 6.83 -20.97
C ARG A 488 -20.54 7.30 -20.04
N THR A 489 -20.45 8.61 -19.80
CA THR A 489 -19.44 9.23 -18.91
C THR A 489 -20.03 9.86 -17.65
N GLY A 490 -21.35 9.98 -17.60
CA GLY A 490 -22.11 10.53 -16.47
C GLY A 490 -23.57 10.09 -16.50
N LYS A 491 -24.36 10.57 -15.53
CA LYS A 491 -25.80 10.33 -15.52
C LYS A 491 -26.41 11.08 -16.71
N ASP A 492 -26.72 10.33 -17.77
CA ASP A 492 -27.37 10.80 -19.00
C ASP A 492 -26.43 11.63 -19.91
N THR A 493 -25.13 11.44 -19.75
CA THR A 493 -24.09 12.04 -20.59
C THR A 493 -23.36 10.95 -21.37
N TRP A 494 -23.32 11.09 -22.68
CA TRP A 494 -22.56 10.25 -23.61
C TRP A 494 -21.38 11.03 -24.15
N ALA A 495 -20.26 10.35 -24.39
CA ALA A 495 -19.11 10.88 -25.10
C ALA A 495 -18.90 10.07 -26.38
N ASP A 496 -18.62 10.77 -27.46
CA ASP A 496 -18.11 10.19 -28.69
C ASP A 496 -16.56 10.27 -28.62
N LEU A 497 -15.91 9.13 -28.83
CA LEU A 497 -14.47 8.92 -28.63
C LEU A 497 -13.88 8.22 -29.85
N ASP A 498 -12.56 8.34 -30.01
CA ASP A 498 -11.82 7.50 -30.93
C ASP A 498 -11.49 6.18 -30.24
N ALA A 499 -12.17 5.11 -30.65
CA ALA A 499 -12.02 3.78 -30.06
C ALA A 499 -10.65 3.17 -30.36
N ASP A 500 -10.02 3.51 -31.49
CA ASP A 500 -8.74 2.93 -31.92
C ASP A 500 -7.58 3.50 -31.08
N LEU A 501 -7.79 4.64 -30.43
CA LEU A 501 -6.83 5.27 -29.53
C LEU A 501 -7.03 4.88 -28.05
N LEU A 502 -7.96 3.95 -27.75
CA LEU A 502 -8.28 3.51 -26.39
C LEU A 502 -8.04 2.01 -26.20
N PRO A 503 -7.47 1.60 -25.05
CA PRO A 503 -7.45 0.19 -24.69
C PRO A 503 -8.85 -0.30 -24.29
N SER A 504 -9.20 -1.52 -24.68
CA SER A 504 -10.35 -2.22 -24.10
C SER A 504 -10.15 -2.47 -22.59
N PRO A 505 -11.11 -2.11 -21.73
CA PRO A 505 -11.04 -2.41 -20.29
C PRO A 505 -11.29 -3.87 -19.95
N PHE A 506 -11.66 -4.69 -20.94
CA PHE A 506 -12.05 -6.07 -20.76
C PHE A 506 -10.88 -7.04 -20.94
N THR A 507 -9.74 -6.59 -21.45
CA THR A 507 -8.55 -7.44 -21.61
C THR A 507 -7.31 -6.74 -21.05
N PRO A 508 -6.32 -7.47 -20.50
CA PRO A 508 -5.08 -6.86 -20.02
C PRO A 508 -4.24 -6.22 -21.14
N LYS A 509 -4.36 -6.73 -22.37
CA LYS A 509 -3.65 -6.20 -23.54
C LYS A 509 -4.39 -5.08 -24.26
N GLY A 510 -5.59 -4.69 -23.81
CA GLY A 510 -6.38 -3.65 -24.45
C GLY A 510 -7.11 -4.10 -25.74
N ASP A 511 -6.96 -5.35 -26.16
CA ASP A 511 -7.70 -5.91 -27.30
C ASP A 511 -9.20 -5.97 -27.05
N ARG A 512 -10.00 -5.71 -28.08
CA ARG A 512 -11.44 -5.95 -28.06
C ARG A 512 -11.73 -7.45 -27.89
N PRO A 513 -12.60 -7.86 -26.93
CA PRO A 513 -13.04 -9.25 -26.82
C PRO A 513 -13.67 -9.74 -28.12
N GLN A 514 -13.41 -10.99 -28.48
CA GLN A 514 -13.93 -11.63 -29.71
C GLN A 514 -15.13 -12.55 -29.46
N GLY A 515 -15.59 -12.66 -28.22
CA GLY A 515 -16.74 -13.47 -27.82
C GLY A 515 -16.83 -13.62 -26.30
N PRO A 516 -17.53 -14.66 -25.81
CA PRO A 516 -17.66 -14.92 -24.38
C PRO A 516 -16.31 -15.11 -23.67
N ALA A 517 -16.17 -14.54 -22.49
CA ALA A 517 -15.00 -14.72 -21.63
C ALA A 517 -15.36 -14.59 -20.13
N TRP A 518 -14.49 -15.14 -19.27
CA TRP A 518 -14.62 -15.01 -17.82
C TRP A 518 -14.11 -13.66 -17.32
N TYR A 519 -14.94 -12.96 -16.55
CA TYR A 519 -14.67 -11.65 -15.98
C TYR A 519 -14.97 -11.61 -14.48
N ALA A 520 -14.23 -10.80 -13.72
CA ALA A 520 -14.60 -10.51 -12.33
C ALA A 520 -15.78 -9.53 -12.29
N THR A 521 -16.57 -9.54 -11.21
CA THR A 521 -17.72 -8.62 -11.03
C THR A 521 -17.41 -7.16 -11.38
N PRO A 522 -16.26 -6.55 -10.99
CA PRO A 522 -15.96 -5.17 -11.36
C PRO A 522 -16.00 -4.95 -12.87
N THR A 523 -15.41 -5.84 -13.66
CA THR A 523 -15.30 -5.73 -15.13
C THR A 523 -16.67 -5.73 -15.80
N VAL A 524 -17.54 -6.65 -15.38
CA VAL A 524 -18.93 -6.71 -15.88
C VAL A 524 -19.73 -5.49 -15.45
N ALA A 525 -19.58 -5.05 -14.20
CA ALA A 525 -20.24 -3.84 -13.70
C ALA A 525 -19.83 -2.60 -14.49
N TYR A 526 -18.59 -2.56 -14.98
CA TYR A 526 -18.10 -1.45 -15.78
C TYR A 526 -18.69 -1.41 -17.19
N ALA A 527 -18.96 -2.56 -17.82
CA ALA A 527 -19.70 -2.59 -19.09
C ALA A 527 -21.10 -1.96 -18.94
N VAL A 528 -21.78 -2.24 -17.83
CA VAL A 528 -23.07 -1.59 -17.50
C VAL A 528 -22.91 -0.09 -17.27
N GLU A 529 -21.85 0.33 -16.57
CA GLU A 529 -21.54 1.75 -16.36
C GLU A 529 -21.32 2.50 -17.67
N LEU A 530 -20.64 1.88 -18.64
CA LEU A 530 -20.40 2.42 -19.98
C LEU A 530 -21.68 2.50 -20.84
N GLY A 531 -22.80 1.95 -20.37
CA GLY A 531 -24.11 2.02 -21.03
C GLY A 531 -24.53 0.77 -21.79
N TYR A 532 -23.82 -0.35 -21.63
CA TYR A 532 -24.08 -1.59 -22.37
C TYR A 532 -24.85 -2.61 -21.54
N GLU A 533 -25.75 -3.35 -22.21
CA GLU A 533 -26.44 -4.49 -21.61
C GLU A 533 -25.46 -5.66 -21.44
N VAL A 534 -25.57 -6.38 -20.31
CA VAL A 534 -24.79 -7.59 -20.02
C VAL A 534 -25.74 -8.77 -19.83
N ARG A 535 -25.40 -9.90 -20.44
CA ARG A 535 -26.18 -11.15 -20.37
C ARG A 535 -25.28 -12.30 -19.94
N PRO A 536 -25.10 -12.55 -18.63
CA PRO A 536 -24.27 -13.65 -18.18
C PRO A 536 -24.79 -15.02 -18.65
N ILE A 537 -23.89 -15.83 -19.17
CA ILE A 537 -24.16 -17.21 -19.61
C ILE A 537 -24.20 -18.13 -18.39
N GLU A 538 -23.20 -18.00 -17.52
CA GLU A 538 -23.09 -18.66 -16.22
C GLU A 538 -22.16 -17.85 -15.30
N ALA A 539 -22.18 -18.17 -14.02
CA ALA A 539 -21.30 -17.53 -13.05
C ALA A 539 -20.96 -18.46 -11.88
N TYR A 540 -19.84 -18.17 -11.23
CA TYR A 540 -19.47 -18.66 -9.92
C TYR A 540 -19.59 -17.50 -8.92
N VAL A 541 -20.70 -17.45 -8.19
CA VAL A 541 -21.04 -16.35 -7.27
C VAL A 541 -20.72 -16.69 -5.82
N ARG A 542 -20.55 -15.68 -4.97
CA ARG A 542 -20.22 -15.87 -3.54
C ARG A 542 -21.25 -15.15 -2.65
N PRO A 543 -22.31 -15.86 -2.21
CA PRO A 543 -23.36 -15.29 -1.37
C PRO A 543 -22.84 -14.78 -0.02
N GLU A 544 -21.90 -15.50 0.59
CA GLU A 544 -21.17 -15.02 1.75
C GLU A 544 -20.07 -14.06 1.28
N ASN A 545 -20.22 -12.77 1.57
CA ASN A 545 -19.33 -11.73 1.11
C ASN A 545 -19.21 -10.56 2.11
N GLY A 546 -18.19 -9.72 1.91
CA GLY A 546 -17.97 -8.54 2.75
C GLY A 546 -16.79 -7.70 2.30
N ARG A 547 -16.54 -6.61 3.05
CA ARG A 547 -15.43 -5.68 2.80
C ARG A 547 -14.17 -6.08 3.55
N TYR A 548 -13.63 -7.24 3.19
CA TYR A 548 -12.49 -7.87 3.86
C TYR A 548 -11.19 -7.04 3.79
N LEU A 549 -11.02 -6.22 2.75
CA LEU A 549 -9.79 -5.48 2.51
C LEU A 549 -9.81 -4.04 3.06
N ASP A 550 -10.93 -3.56 3.62
CA ASP A 550 -11.06 -2.16 4.04
C ASP A 550 -10.08 -1.79 5.16
N GLY A 551 -10.01 -2.60 6.22
CA GLY A 551 -9.07 -2.37 7.32
C GLY A 551 -7.61 -2.47 6.86
N TRP A 552 -7.33 -3.42 5.96
CA TRP A 552 -5.99 -3.63 5.38
C TRP A 552 -5.55 -2.43 4.53
N TYR A 553 -6.45 -1.93 3.68
CA TYR A 553 -6.24 -0.71 2.90
C TYR A 553 -6.02 0.50 3.79
N GLN A 554 -6.90 0.74 4.77
CA GLN A 554 -6.81 1.91 5.66
C GLN A 554 -5.47 1.92 6.39
N ARG A 555 -5.06 0.79 6.96
CA ARG A 555 -3.78 0.70 7.68
C ARG A 555 -2.57 1.00 6.79
N LEU A 556 -2.51 0.42 5.60
CA LEU A 556 -1.39 0.63 4.67
C LEU A 556 -1.40 2.03 4.04
N ARG A 557 -2.58 2.59 3.77
CA ARG A 557 -2.74 3.99 3.35
C ARG A 557 -2.20 4.93 4.42
N ASP A 558 -2.62 4.76 5.66
CA ASP A 558 -2.23 5.67 6.74
C ASP A 558 -0.72 5.53 7.05
N ALA A 559 -0.19 4.31 6.99
CA ALA A 559 1.26 4.05 7.06
C ALA A 559 2.04 4.78 5.96
N TYR A 560 1.58 4.68 4.71
CA TYR A 560 2.20 5.36 3.57
C TYR A 560 2.14 6.88 3.72
N LEU A 561 0.96 7.43 4.01
CA LEU A 561 0.77 8.88 4.15
C LEU A 561 1.57 9.47 5.31
N ALA A 562 1.61 8.81 6.46
CA ALA A 562 2.43 9.26 7.57
C ALA A 562 3.92 9.25 7.22
N THR A 563 4.39 8.24 6.47
CA THR A 563 5.80 8.16 6.05
C THR A 563 6.15 9.21 5.00
N MET A 564 5.24 9.47 4.04
CA MET A 564 5.43 10.55 3.06
C MET A 564 5.39 11.93 3.72
N ALA A 565 4.54 12.12 4.74
CA ALA A 565 4.47 13.37 5.49
C ALA A 565 5.77 13.66 6.26
N ASP A 566 6.39 12.64 6.89
CA ASP A 566 7.72 12.79 7.50
C ASP A 566 8.80 13.15 6.48
N LEU A 567 8.64 12.68 5.24
CA LEU A 567 9.50 13.05 4.11
C LEU A 567 9.12 14.40 3.48
N GLY A 568 8.22 15.18 4.09
CA GLY A 568 7.81 16.51 3.63
C GLY A 568 6.86 16.51 2.44
N VAL A 569 6.16 15.40 2.15
CA VAL A 569 5.13 15.31 1.11
C VAL A 569 3.75 15.14 1.76
N HIS A 570 2.96 16.21 1.75
CA HIS A 570 1.67 16.26 2.43
C HIS A 570 0.49 16.06 1.46
N ALA A 571 -0.65 15.63 2.00
CA ALA A 571 -1.82 15.22 1.22
C ALA A 571 -2.66 16.37 0.66
N ASP A 572 -2.47 17.58 1.20
CA ASP A 572 -3.21 18.81 0.97
C ASP A 572 -2.42 19.86 0.17
N MET A 573 -1.24 19.50 -0.33
CA MET A 573 -0.42 20.35 -1.20
C MET A 573 -1.17 20.75 -2.48
N THR A 574 -0.86 21.96 -2.96
CA THR A 574 -1.21 22.36 -4.33
C THR A 574 -0.50 21.44 -5.33
N PRO A 575 -1.01 21.30 -6.57
CA PRO A 575 -0.36 20.47 -7.58
C PRO A 575 1.12 20.83 -7.83
N GLU A 576 1.44 22.12 -7.88
CA GLU A 576 2.79 22.66 -8.08
C GLU A 576 3.71 22.36 -6.89
N ASP A 577 3.22 22.61 -5.66
CA ASP A 577 3.96 22.27 -4.44
C ASP A 577 4.16 20.76 -4.32
N PHE A 578 3.17 19.97 -4.72
CA PHE A 578 3.27 18.50 -4.70
C PHE A 578 4.35 17.99 -5.65
N LEU A 579 4.41 18.51 -6.88
CA LEU A 579 5.47 18.14 -7.83
C LEU A 579 6.85 18.52 -7.28
N THR A 580 6.97 19.74 -6.75
CA THR A 580 8.21 20.23 -6.13
C THR A 580 8.60 19.38 -4.91
N ALA A 581 7.64 19.02 -4.06
CA ALA A 581 7.87 18.21 -2.86
C ALA A 581 8.22 16.76 -3.20
N MET A 582 7.74 16.23 -4.32
CA MET A 582 8.09 14.89 -4.82
C MET A 582 9.49 14.84 -5.43
N ASP A 583 10.02 15.96 -5.89
CA ASP A 583 11.39 16.01 -6.41
C ASP A 583 12.41 15.83 -5.26
N GLY A 584 13.37 14.92 -5.47
CA GLY A 584 14.41 14.59 -4.48
C GLY A 584 13.90 14.11 -3.11
N TYR A 585 12.62 13.73 -2.94
CA TYR A 585 12.05 13.45 -1.62
C TYR A 585 12.76 12.32 -0.86
N ARG A 586 13.38 11.40 -1.61
CA ARG A 586 14.11 10.25 -1.06
C ARG A 586 15.43 10.65 -0.37
N ASP A 587 16.01 11.78 -0.76
CA ASP A 587 17.30 12.23 -0.24
C ASP A 587 17.17 12.91 1.14
N ARG A 588 15.95 13.27 1.54
CA ARG A 588 15.65 13.94 2.82
C ARG A 588 15.89 13.03 4.02
N ASP A 589 15.44 11.78 3.93
CA ASP A 589 15.74 10.69 4.87
C ASP A 589 15.74 9.36 4.09
N PRO A 590 16.92 8.87 3.67
CA PRO A 590 17.04 7.63 2.89
C PRO A 590 16.48 6.40 3.61
N GLU A 591 16.58 6.37 4.93
CA GLU A 591 16.05 5.29 5.77
C GLU A 591 14.51 5.29 5.78
N LEU A 592 13.86 6.46 5.84
CA LEU A 592 12.41 6.55 5.66
C LEU A 592 11.97 6.27 4.22
N ALA A 593 12.79 6.60 3.22
CA ALA A 593 12.53 6.21 1.83
C ALA A 593 12.51 4.67 1.67
N ILE A 594 13.38 3.95 2.40
CA ILE A 594 13.31 2.48 2.50
C ILE A 594 11.99 2.02 3.11
N VAL A 595 11.51 2.66 4.18
CA VAL A 595 10.20 2.34 4.78
C VAL A 595 9.06 2.51 3.77
N VAL A 596 9.09 3.57 2.96
CA VAL A 596 8.11 3.76 1.87
C VAL A 596 8.15 2.58 0.88
N SER A 597 9.34 2.14 0.47
CA SER A 597 9.50 0.98 -0.41
C SER A 597 8.93 -0.30 0.22
N ALA A 598 9.25 -0.57 1.49
CA ALA A 598 8.75 -1.73 2.20
C ALA A 598 7.21 -1.73 2.36
N ILE A 599 6.58 -0.58 2.60
CA ILE A 599 5.11 -0.43 2.65
C ILE A 599 4.50 -0.76 1.28
N LYS A 600 5.05 -0.21 0.18
CA LYS A 600 4.58 -0.50 -1.18
C LYS A 600 4.74 -1.98 -1.55
N ALA A 601 5.88 -2.57 -1.20
CA ALA A 601 6.14 -3.99 -1.39
C ALA A 601 5.17 -4.89 -0.59
N THR A 602 4.73 -4.43 0.58
CA THR A 602 3.76 -5.14 1.43
C THR A 602 2.39 -5.21 0.78
N VAL A 603 1.96 -4.13 0.11
CA VAL A 603 0.75 -4.13 -0.74
C VAL A 603 0.88 -5.13 -1.88
N LYS A 604 1.88 -4.94 -2.75
CA LYS A 604 2.06 -5.73 -3.99
C LYS A 604 2.25 -7.21 -3.67
N GLY A 605 3.13 -7.51 -2.72
CA GLY A 605 3.42 -8.86 -2.28
C GLY A 605 2.25 -9.55 -1.57
N GLY A 606 1.52 -8.83 -0.71
CA GLY A 606 0.36 -9.36 0.00
C GLY A 606 -0.75 -9.81 -0.97
N LEU A 607 -1.09 -8.96 -1.95
CA LEU A 607 -2.05 -9.30 -3.00
C LEU A 607 -1.54 -10.43 -3.92
N GLY A 608 -0.25 -10.45 -4.25
CA GLY A 608 0.37 -11.53 -5.01
C GLY A 608 0.25 -12.90 -4.31
N LYS A 609 0.33 -12.92 -2.97
CA LYS A 609 0.22 -14.14 -2.16
C LYS A 609 -1.18 -14.77 -2.17
N LEU A 610 -2.22 -14.03 -2.55
CA LEU A 610 -3.58 -14.54 -2.70
C LEU A 610 -3.71 -15.54 -3.86
N ARG A 611 -2.81 -15.48 -4.86
CA ARG A 611 -2.72 -16.45 -5.97
C ARG A 611 -1.29 -16.97 -6.11
N GLU A 612 -0.68 -17.31 -4.99
CA GLU A 612 0.69 -17.84 -5.01
C GLU A 612 0.74 -19.15 -5.80
N ARG A 613 1.58 -19.18 -6.83
CA ARG A 613 1.89 -20.36 -7.64
C ARG A 613 2.92 -21.26 -6.94
N PRO A 614 3.02 -22.55 -7.29
CA PRO A 614 4.10 -23.41 -6.80
C PRO A 614 5.49 -22.81 -7.10
N ARG A 615 6.46 -23.06 -6.23
CA ARG A 615 7.87 -22.63 -6.37
C ARG A 615 8.79 -23.85 -6.20
N GLY A 616 9.78 -24.01 -7.09
CA GLY A 616 10.89 -24.97 -6.96
C GLY A 616 10.84 -26.18 -7.90
N GLU A 617 11.98 -26.85 -8.05
CA GLU A 617 12.17 -28.09 -8.82
C GLU A 617 11.50 -29.28 -8.11
N GLY A 618 10.67 -30.03 -8.84
CA GLY A 618 10.04 -31.27 -8.36
C GLY A 618 8.53 -31.21 -8.13
N TRP A 619 7.89 -30.04 -8.18
CA TRP A 619 6.43 -29.96 -8.27
C TRP A 619 5.95 -30.38 -9.65
N ARG A 620 4.85 -31.15 -9.71
CA ARG A 620 4.23 -31.60 -10.96
C ARG A 620 2.86 -30.95 -11.17
N PRO A 621 2.52 -30.53 -12.40
CA PRO A 621 1.16 -30.07 -12.71
C PRO A 621 0.09 -31.06 -12.24
N GLY A 622 -0.95 -30.56 -11.59
CA GLY A 622 -2.03 -31.36 -11.00
C GLY A 622 -1.82 -31.71 -9.52
N GLU A 623 -0.61 -31.55 -8.96
CA GLU A 623 -0.35 -31.81 -7.54
C GLU A 623 -0.60 -30.57 -6.67
N PRO A 624 -1.13 -30.73 -5.43
CA PRO A 624 -1.33 -29.61 -4.52
C PRO A 624 -0.01 -29.05 -4.01
N TRP A 625 0.09 -27.72 -3.89
CA TRP A 625 1.25 -27.04 -3.28
C TRP A 625 0.90 -26.35 -1.97
N ARG A 626 1.94 -25.97 -1.22
CA ARG A 626 1.83 -25.43 0.16
C ARG A 626 0.89 -24.24 0.31
N ALA A 627 0.73 -23.42 -0.73
CA ALA A 627 -0.09 -22.23 -0.64
C ALA A 627 -1.60 -22.55 -0.56
N LEU A 628 -2.02 -23.66 -1.18
CA LEU A 628 -3.43 -24.09 -1.25
C LEU A 628 -4.00 -24.46 0.12
N SER A 629 -3.16 -24.79 1.09
CA SER A 629 -3.61 -25.08 2.46
C SER A 629 -3.88 -23.82 3.30
N ARG A 630 -3.85 -22.62 2.71
CA ARG A 630 -4.06 -21.35 3.42
C ARG A 630 -5.46 -20.82 3.09
N PRO A 631 -6.25 -20.40 4.10
CA PRO A 631 -7.53 -19.71 3.87
C PRO A 631 -7.41 -18.44 3.03
N THR A 632 -6.24 -17.81 3.07
CA THR A 632 -5.93 -16.59 2.32
C THR A 632 -5.49 -16.84 0.88
N TRP A 633 -5.38 -18.09 0.43
CA TRP A 633 -5.21 -18.36 -1.00
C TRP A 633 -6.57 -18.17 -1.68
N ARG A 634 -6.78 -16.98 -2.24
CA ARG A 634 -8.03 -16.48 -2.79
C ARG A 634 -7.79 -15.80 -4.14
N PRO A 635 -7.64 -16.58 -5.23
CA PRO A 635 -7.37 -16.03 -6.56
C PRO A 635 -8.48 -15.09 -7.04
N ASP A 636 -9.72 -15.32 -6.62
CA ASP A 636 -10.88 -14.47 -6.89
C ASP A 636 -10.75 -13.06 -6.30
N ILE A 637 -10.25 -12.95 -5.06
CA ILE A 637 -10.01 -11.66 -4.41
C ILE A 637 -8.93 -10.88 -5.17
N ARG A 638 -7.84 -11.54 -5.57
CA ARG A 638 -6.79 -10.91 -6.38
C ARG A 638 -7.34 -10.40 -7.71
N ALA A 639 -8.10 -11.23 -8.42
CA ALA A 639 -8.70 -10.88 -9.71
C ALA A 639 -9.67 -9.69 -9.58
N ALA A 640 -10.50 -9.67 -8.55
CA ALA A 640 -11.42 -8.56 -8.27
C ALA A 640 -10.68 -7.24 -7.95
N VAL A 641 -9.56 -7.29 -7.22
CA VAL A 641 -8.74 -6.09 -6.96
C VAL A 641 -8.11 -5.58 -8.26
N ILE A 642 -7.50 -6.47 -9.05
CA ILE A 642 -6.81 -6.08 -10.28
C ILE A 642 -7.79 -5.51 -11.32
N SER A 643 -8.91 -6.20 -11.57
CA SER A 643 -9.97 -5.70 -12.45
C SER A 643 -10.44 -4.32 -12.04
N ARG A 644 -10.75 -4.13 -10.75
CA ARG A 644 -11.19 -2.83 -10.24
C ARG A 644 -10.14 -1.74 -10.40
N THR A 645 -8.85 -2.05 -10.21
CA THR A 645 -7.76 -1.11 -10.48
C THR A 645 -7.72 -0.72 -11.96
N ARG A 646 -7.78 -1.69 -12.89
CA ARG A 646 -7.81 -1.44 -14.34
C ARG A 646 -9.00 -0.57 -14.76
N ILE A 647 -10.18 -0.85 -14.23
CA ILE A 647 -11.42 -0.10 -14.48
C ILE A 647 -11.35 1.31 -13.94
N ASN A 648 -10.82 1.49 -12.73
CA ASN A 648 -10.65 2.81 -12.15
C ASN A 648 -9.68 3.67 -12.98
N LEU A 649 -8.66 3.05 -13.57
CA LEU A 649 -7.75 3.71 -14.49
C LEU A 649 -8.45 4.06 -15.81
N HIS A 650 -9.12 3.10 -16.45
CA HIS A 650 -9.84 3.32 -17.71
C HIS A 650 -10.93 4.40 -17.57
N ARG A 651 -11.65 4.45 -16.45
CA ARG A 651 -12.63 5.51 -16.18
C ARG A 651 -12.00 6.91 -16.21
N LYS A 652 -10.78 7.06 -15.68
CA LYS A 652 -10.06 8.33 -15.72
C LYS A 652 -9.57 8.66 -17.13
N ILE A 653 -9.10 7.66 -17.88
CA ILE A 653 -8.68 7.80 -19.28
C ILE A 653 -9.85 8.27 -20.14
N VAL A 654 -10.99 7.58 -20.09
CA VAL A 654 -12.21 7.95 -20.84
C VAL A 654 -12.65 9.37 -20.50
N LYS A 655 -12.65 9.74 -19.22
CA LYS A 655 -13.01 11.11 -18.81
C LYS A 655 -12.00 12.15 -19.29
N HIS A 656 -10.71 11.81 -19.29
CA HIS A 656 -9.66 12.68 -19.80
C HIS A 656 -9.85 12.90 -21.30
N ALA A 657 -9.93 11.82 -22.09
CA ALA A 657 -10.14 11.88 -23.54
C ALA A 657 -11.43 12.64 -23.91
N ALA A 658 -12.54 12.36 -23.22
CA ALA A 658 -13.80 13.07 -23.45
C ALA A 658 -13.73 14.59 -23.16
N TYR A 659 -12.80 15.03 -22.30
CA TYR A 659 -12.67 16.43 -21.91
C TYR A 659 -11.58 17.17 -22.70
N THR A 660 -10.44 16.53 -22.96
CA THR A 660 -9.26 17.15 -23.59
C THR A 660 -9.09 16.79 -25.06
N GLY A 661 -9.73 15.72 -25.54
CA GLY A 661 -9.43 15.11 -26.83
C GLY A 661 -8.08 14.39 -26.88
N GLN A 662 -7.37 14.26 -25.75
CA GLN A 662 -6.07 13.60 -25.69
C GLN A 662 -6.20 12.15 -25.23
N TYR A 663 -5.42 11.28 -25.85
CA TYR A 663 -5.45 9.83 -25.63
C TYR A 663 -4.09 9.34 -25.11
N PRO A 664 -4.05 8.25 -24.34
CA PRO A 664 -2.79 7.66 -23.92
C PRO A 664 -2.06 7.07 -25.13
N VAL A 665 -0.73 7.13 -25.10
CA VAL A 665 0.16 6.46 -26.06
C VAL A 665 0.55 5.07 -25.54
N ALA A 666 0.72 4.95 -24.22
CA ALA A 666 1.13 3.72 -23.57
C ALA A 666 0.58 3.63 -22.14
N ILE A 667 0.31 2.42 -21.69
CA ILE A 667 -0.13 2.08 -20.34
C ILE A 667 0.59 0.81 -19.89
N LEU A 668 1.23 0.88 -18.73
CA LEU A 668 1.83 -0.27 -18.09
C LEU A 668 1.42 -0.29 -16.62
N SER A 669 0.66 -1.31 -16.24
CA SER A 669 0.05 -1.46 -14.93
C SER A 669 -0.83 -0.26 -14.55
N ASP A 670 -0.24 0.70 -13.83
CA ASP A 670 -0.84 1.90 -13.28
C ASP A 670 -0.17 3.19 -13.77
N CYS A 671 0.84 3.07 -14.63
CA CYS A 671 1.49 4.16 -15.35
C CYS A 671 0.79 4.41 -16.69
N VAL A 672 0.51 5.67 -17.01
CA VAL A 672 -0.08 6.13 -18.28
C VAL A 672 0.79 7.22 -18.87
N VAL A 673 1.11 7.10 -20.16
CA VAL A 673 1.96 8.05 -20.89
C VAL A 673 1.10 8.82 -21.90
N TYR A 674 1.22 10.15 -21.87
CA TYR A 674 0.60 11.07 -22.84
C TYR A 674 1.67 11.88 -23.56
N ALA A 675 1.42 12.20 -24.83
CA ALA A 675 2.18 13.22 -25.53
C ALA A 675 1.75 14.63 -25.07
N SER A 676 2.70 15.53 -24.87
CA SER A 676 2.49 16.84 -24.25
C SER A 676 3.39 17.91 -24.84
N ASN A 677 2.90 19.15 -24.84
CA ASN A 677 3.68 20.32 -25.24
C ASN A 677 4.73 20.72 -24.20
N GLY A 678 4.51 20.39 -22.93
CA GLY A 678 5.43 20.66 -21.84
C GLY A 678 5.81 19.40 -21.06
N PRO A 679 6.86 19.46 -20.24
CA PRO A 679 7.45 18.29 -19.59
C PRO A 679 6.71 17.84 -18.32
N SER A 680 5.71 18.58 -17.84
CA SER A 680 5.04 18.34 -16.57
C SER A 680 3.66 17.71 -16.79
N PRO A 681 3.15 16.91 -15.83
CA PRO A 681 1.76 16.49 -15.84
C PRO A 681 0.76 17.66 -15.88
N LEU A 682 1.13 18.84 -15.35
CA LEU A 682 0.28 20.03 -15.40
C LEU A 682 0.09 20.58 -16.82
N ASP A 683 0.94 20.22 -17.77
CA ASP A 683 0.84 20.69 -19.16
C ASP A 683 -0.28 19.99 -19.95
N PHE A 684 -0.79 18.87 -19.45
CA PHE A 684 -1.86 18.11 -20.10
C PHE A 684 -3.03 17.76 -19.17
N LEU A 685 -2.81 17.69 -17.85
CA LEU A 685 -3.90 17.42 -16.91
C LEU A 685 -4.83 18.65 -16.78
N PRO A 686 -6.15 18.48 -16.99
CA PRO A 686 -7.09 19.59 -16.95
C PRO A 686 -7.34 20.07 -15.51
N TYR A 687 -6.80 21.25 -15.18
CA TYR A 687 -7.07 22.00 -13.95
C TYR A 687 -7.78 23.32 -14.25
N ARG A 688 -8.77 23.68 -13.44
CA ARG A 688 -9.45 24.99 -13.47
C ARG A 688 -9.49 25.57 -12.07
N GLU A 689 -8.93 26.77 -11.88
CA GLU A 689 -8.87 27.43 -10.56
C GLU A 689 -8.28 26.49 -9.48
N GLY A 690 -7.21 25.76 -9.82
CA GLY A 690 -6.54 24.79 -8.94
C GLY A 690 -7.31 23.49 -8.70
N LYS A 691 -8.48 23.28 -9.32
CA LYS A 691 -9.29 22.06 -9.16
C LYS A 691 -9.14 21.14 -10.39
N PRO A 692 -8.89 19.84 -10.18
CA PRO A 692 -8.80 18.87 -11.27
C PRO A 692 -10.18 18.54 -11.84
N LEU A 693 -10.20 17.98 -13.05
CA LEU A 693 -11.41 17.40 -13.66
C LEU A 693 -12.11 16.40 -12.71
N PRO A 694 -13.42 16.58 -12.42
CA PRO A 694 -14.15 15.69 -11.52
C PRO A 694 -14.14 14.22 -11.94
N GLY A 695 -13.46 13.40 -11.13
CA GLY A 695 -13.29 11.97 -11.36
C GLY A 695 -12.31 11.61 -12.48
N GLY A 696 -11.55 12.60 -13.00
CA GLY A 696 -10.38 12.38 -13.83
C GLY A 696 -9.11 12.13 -13.00
N PHE A 697 -7.96 12.29 -13.64
CA PHE A 697 -6.67 12.29 -12.95
C PHE A 697 -6.51 13.52 -12.06
N LYS A 698 -5.88 13.33 -10.90
CA LYS A 698 -5.57 14.39 -9.93
C LYS A 698 -4.19 14.11 -9.36
N LEU A 699 -3.33 15.11 -9.36
CA LEU A 699 -2.03 15.08 -8.68
C LEU A 699 -2.21 15.04 -7.16
N GLY A 700 -1.39 14.23 -6.51
CA GLY A 700 -1.29 14.17 -5.06
C GLY A 700 -0.86 12.80 -4.55
N ILE A 701 -0.45 12.74 -3.28
CA ILE A 701 0.14 11.54 -2.69
C ILE A 701 -0.88 10.49 -2.22
N ASN A 702 -2.16 10.84 -2.09
CA ASN A 702 -3.18 9.88 -1.64
C ASN A 702 -3.26 8.65 -2.57
N PRO A 703 -3.45 7.43 -2.04
CA PRO A 703 -3.71 6.26 -2.87
C PRO A 703 -4.84 6.49 -3.86
N GLY A 704 -4.61 6.12 -5.12
CA GLY A 704 -5.53 6.36 -6.22
C GLY A 704 -5.40 7.73 -6.90
N LEU A 705 -4.57 8.64 -6.40
CA LEU A 705 -4.15 9.87 -7.11
C LEU A 705 -2.86 9.61 -7.90
N VAL A 706 -2.48 10.53 -8.79
CA VAL A 706 -1.29 10.37 -9.63
C VAL A 706 -0.10 11.19 -9.16
N LYS A 707 1.10 10.69 -9.47
CA LYS A 707 2.38 11.41 -9.41
C LYS A 707 2.99 11.48 -10.81
N HIS A 708 3.95 12.38 -10.99
CA HIS A 708 4.84 12.36 -12.14
C HIS A 708 5.75 11.14 -12.04
N GLU A 709 5.77 10.30 -13.08
CA GLU A 709 6.65 9.13 -13.14
C GLU A 709 7.96 9.44 -13.85
N GLY A 710 7.90 10.23 -14.93
CA GLY A 710 9.05 10.65 -15.69
C GLY A 710 8.62 11.35 -16.98
N THR A 711 9.59 11.98 -17.64
CA THR A 711 9.38 12.69 -18.90
C THR A 711 10.54 12.42 -19.84
N GLN A 712 10.21 12.08 -21.08
CA GLN A 712 11.16 11.93 -22.18
C GLN A 712 10.73 12.79 -23.37
N SER A 713 11.58 12.92 -24.39
CA SER A 713 11.17 13.57 -25.64
C SER A 713 10.35 12.62 -26.50
N VAL A 714 9.50 13.16 -27.37
CA VAL A 714 8.80 12.37 -28.40
C VAL A 714 9.83 11.69 -29.33
N LEU A 715 10.91 12.40 -29.68
CA LEU A 715 12.00 11.86 -30.49
C LEU A 715 12.68 10.64 -29.84
N TRP A 716 12.91 10.68 -28.52
CA TRP A 716 13.41 9.51 -27.79
C TRP A 716 12.45 8.33 -27.93
N GLY A 717 11.14 8.56 -27.83
CA GLY A 717 10.14 7.49 -27.95
C GLY A 717 10.16 6.81 -29.32
N GLU A 718 10.26 7.61 -30.39
CA GLU A 718 10.35 7.09 -31.76
C GLU A 718 11.70 6.41 -32.04
N GLU A 719 12.83 6.98 -31.57
CA GLU A 719 14.16 6.36 -31.69
C GLU A 719 14.19 4.99 -31.00
N VAL A 720 13.60 4.89 -29.81
CA VAL A 720 13.52 3.62 -29.08
C VAL A 720 12.66 2.60 -29.84
N ARG A 721 11.51 3.00 -30.40
CA ARG A 721 10.68 2.09 -31.20
C ARG A 721 11.38 1.62 -32.48
N GLU A 722 12.08 2.51 -33.16
CA GLU A 722 12.87 2.21 -34.36
C GLU A 722 14.03 1.24 -34.05
N ARG A 723 14.75 1.48 -32.94
CA ARG A 723 15.86 0.61 -32.50
C ARG A 723 15.42 -0.85 -32.29
N PHE A 724 14.22 -1.09 -31.81
CA PHE A 724 13.68 -2.44 -31.54
C PHE A 724 12.79 -2.99 -32.67
N ASP A 725 12.58 -2.24 -33.76
CA ASP A 725 11.62 -2.57 -34.83
C ASP A 725 10.23 -2.93 -34.27
N ALA A 726 9.79 -2.17 -33.26
CA ALA A 726 8.62 -2.47 -32.44
C ALA A 726 7.75 -1.21 -32.25
N PRO A 727 6.86 -0.88 -33.22
CA PRO A 727 6.03 0.32 -33.16
C PRO A 727 5.04 0.33 -31.97
N GLU A 728 4.72 -0.85 -31.42
CA GLU A 728 3.87 -1.03 -30.24
C GLU A 728 4.68 -1.24 -28.95
N LEU A 729 5.99 -0.96 -28.97
CA LEU A 729 6.81 -1.03 -27.76
C LEU A 729 6.22 -0.12 -26.68
N ASN A 730 6.06 -0.69 -25.49
CA ASN A 730 5.43 -0.01 -24.36
C ASN A 730 6.41 0.93 -23.67
N LEU A 731 6.46 2.18 -24.15
CA LEU A 731 7.36 3.23 -23.64
C LEU A 731 7.18 3.54 -22.14
N ALA A 732 6.05 3.17 -21.53
CA ALA A 732 5.84 3.31 -20.09
C ALA A 732 6.84 2.48 -19.26
N ARG A 733 7.46 1.44 -19.84
CA ARG A 733 8.55 0.65 -19.20
C ARG A 733 9.77 1.49 -18.87
N TYR A 734 10.07 2.50 -19.70
CA TYR A 734 11.32 3.27 -19.65
C TYR A 734 11.10 4.76 -19.38
N ILE A 735 9.85 5.21 -19.25
CA ILE A 735 9.52 6.64 -19.15
C ILE A 735 10.18 7.35 -17.95
N LYS A 736 10.44 6.60 -16.88
CA LYS A 736 10.95 7.11 -15.61
C LYS A 736 12.35 7.74 -15.71
N ASP A 737 13.28 7.06 -16.39
CA ASP A 737 14.68 7.48 -16.49
C ASP A 737 15.22 7.46 -17.93
N GLY A 738 14.44 6.98 -18.90
CA GLY A 738 14.83 6.89 -20.30
C GLY A 738 15.83 5.77 -20.59
N THR A 739 16.18 4.95 -19.60
CA THR A 739 17.20 3.91 -19.74
C THR A 739 16.60 2.67 -20.34
N VAL A 740 16.95 2.38 -21.59
CA VAL A 740 16.49 1.19 -22.31
C VAL A 740 17.57 0.12 -22.26
N THR A 741 17.24 -1.05 -21.70
CA THR A 741 18.13 -2.21 -21.64
C THR A 741 17.85 -3.13 -22.82
N ASP A 742 18.88 -3.68 -23.47
CA ASP A 742 18.78 -4.61 -24.62
C ASP A 742 18.14 -5.98 -24.27
N ALA A 743 17.64 -6.15 -23.04
CA ALA A 743 17.06 -7.39 -22.52
C ALA A 743 15.53 -7.34 -22.49
N ASP A 744 14.87 -6.73 -23.49
CA ASP A 744 13.41 -6.81 -23.60
C ASP A 744 13.05 -8.11 -24.34
N SER A 745 12.85 -9.19 -23.58
CA SER A 745 12.46 -10.50 -24.14
C SER A 745 10.99 -10.58 -24.54
N GLY A 746 10.25 -9.47 -24.55
CA GLY A 746 8.84 -9.45 -24.95
C GLY A 746 7.91 -10.31 -24.08
N GLU A 747 8.32 -10.67 -22.85
CA GLU A 747 7.53 -11.48 -21.91
C GLU A 747 6.91 -10.67 -20.76
#